data_AF-A0A925SJX0-F1
#
_entry.id   AF-A0A925SJX0-F1
#
_cell.length_a   1.000
_cell.length_b   1.000
_cell.length_c   1.000
_cell.angle_alpha   90.00
_cell.angle_beta   90.00
_cell.angle_gamma   90.00
#
_symmetry.space_group_name_H-M   'P 1'
#
loop_
_entity.id
_entity.type
_entity.pdbx_description
1 polymer ?
#
loop_
_entity_poly.entity_id
_entity_poly.type
_entity_poly.pdbx_seq_one_letter_code
_entity_poly.pdbx_strand_id
1 'polypeptide(L)'
;MTPRPLPCSPRFLALALLLLAAPLRTTAGPLQNPDFETPLNSFPVWSARDTVPVGAVNPPATTITRLPGSRPAPPGSPAVTGSWILDVATRDHVQDGPAQGGTAPNSLVTALLANGNGRAYTTRVWVKLDASAVEASVRCLLRWQDNGVLQTPLILAEAVITQPGVWIEVTGTTTLAWTQSLTLARVDFEVEQLHRGASPTPPPTWFPTYQLDDLQLELDDDADGLWNTEESADPAQTTLPLANNPDSDGDRMSDDWENAHAFASSLPSAPRLLNPRDPADAALDPDADGFSNVEEYFAATDPHSAASYPGKPSDPLATHSARALLRYLALRPSRQQALVGQMVSDNSTEYTAYVACLAAQPGWGRWPAILGLAVEKQNAPLDISASVDHAIPYSLAGGIVQIKWAMWNPWRAHLATPNQQIGFPGDQNQIDIPGLLDPAGITTTNNTVAENLAARAVLLSWIDTVATHLIRHRDATDGAPVLFRPISEMNGSWFWWGHRTRADYIGLWNLIRDRLVTHHGLHHLIWVYESASSEHQHPSPQGAASASDYYYPGDDRVDVMTHNLYDDDWALGWDANKIYARYPKIYGVPQAGPGKSLPTSRDGSFDNRRYIDQIAARYPRMSFFIAWNSFYTGGGGTHNHLAILDNAYAEELLADPRVITRDELRWLPPRQPAALATSSDTLVATWQAPAPPSPAPSAFLLEIAPSSTGPWSSVTTTAPAATTALAPGLP
;
A
#
# COMPACT_ATOMS: atom_id res chain seq x y z
N MET A 1 7.08 23.79 32.92
CA MET A 1 7.41 22.60 33.73
C MET A 1 6.12 21.89 34.06
N THR A 2 5.62 21.09 33.11
CA THR A 2 4.50 20.16 33.31
C THR A 2 5.04 18.88 33.97
N PRO A 3 4.26 18.21 34.84
CA PRO A 3 4.76 17.05 35.57
C PRO A 3 4.92 15.86 34.62
N ARG A 4 6.08 15.20 34.68
CA ARG A 4 6.32 13.94 33.95
C ARG A 4 5.29 12.89 34.39
N PRO A 5 4.80 12.03 33.48
CA PRO A 5 3.92 10.91 33.84
C PRO A 5 4.60 10.01 34.88
N LEU A 6 3.82 9.55 35.86
CA LEU A 6 4.32 8.70 36.94
C LEU A 6 4.65 7.30 36.40
N PRO A 7 5.78 6.69 36.78
CA PRO A 7 6.09 5.32 36.37
C PRO A 7 5.06 4.34 36.96
N CYS A 8 4.40 3.56 36.10
CA CYS A 8 3.53 2.45 36.50
C CYS A 8 4.38 1.39 37.24
N SER A 9 4.38 1.36 38.57
CA SER A 9 5.05 0.29 39.31
C SER A 9 4.28 -1.04 39.14
N PRO A 10 4.97 -2.20 39.00
CA PRO A 10 4.33 -3.51 38.80
C PRO A 10 3.36 -3.93 39.92
N ARG A 11 3.37 -3.25 41.07
CA ARG A 11 2.54 -3.61 42.23
C ARG A 11 1.07 -3.21 42.11
N PHE A 12 0.70 -2.31 41.19
CA PHE A 12 -0.68 -1.85 41.05
C PHE A 12 -1.53 -2.65 40.03
N LEU A 13 -0.92 -3.42 39.11
CA LEU A 13 -1.65 -4.17 38.08
C LEU A 13 -2.05 -5.61 38.48
N ALA A 14 -1.56 -6.13 39.61
CA ALA A 14 -1.80 -7.51 40.03
C ALA A 14 -3.26 -7.85 40.37
N LEU A 15 -4.16 -6.87 40.44
CA LEU A 15 -5.57 -7.07 40.83
C LEU A 15 -6.52 -7.28 39.63
N ALA A 16 -6.11 -6.97 38.39
CA ALA A 16 -7.00 -7.03 37.22
C ALA A 16 -6.88 -8.33 36.39
N LEU A 17 -5.84 -9.14 36.60
CA LEU A 17 -5.50 -10.30 35.75
C LEU A 17 -5.89 -11.67 36.32
N LEU A 18 -6.67 -11.71 37.42
CA LEU A 18 -6.96 -12.95 38.16
C LEU A 18 -8.32 -13.61 37.86
N LEU A 19 -9.00 -13.21 36.80
CA LEU A 19 -10.26 -13.83 36.36
C LEU A 19 -10.18 -14.16 34.88
N LEU A 20 -9.61 -15.33 34.54
CA LEU A 20 -9.91 -16.20 33.39
C LEU A 20 -8.72 -17.14 33.12
N ALA A 21 -8.62 -18.22 33.90
CA ALA A 21 -7.81 -19.37 33.52
C ALA A 21 -8.46 -20.65 34.08
N ALA A 22 -8.96 -21.49 33.18
CA ALA A 22 -9.28 -22.89 33.47
C ALA A 22 -8.51 -23.76 32.46
N PRO A 23 -7.82 -24.84 32.89
CA PRO A 23 -7.01 -25.64 31.99
C PRO A 23 -7.84 -26.80 31.40
N LEU A 24 -7.66 -27.09 30.12
CA LEU A 24 -8.12 -28.35 29.52
C LEU A 24 -6.96 -29.10 28.90
N ARG A 25 -6.84 -30.37 29.31
CA ARG A 25 -5.82 -31.34 28.90
C ARG A 25 -6.29 -32.17 27.71
N THR A 26 -5.35 -32.38 26.78
CA THR A 26 -5.04 -33.59 25.99
C THR A 26 -6.11 -34.25 25.12
N THR A 27 -5.79 -34.52 23.85
CA THR A 27 -5.25 -35.83 23.39
C THR A 27 -4.90 -35.79 21.89
N ALA A 28 -3.72 -36.31 21.57
CA ALA A 28 -3.28 -36.57 20.20
C ALA A 28 -3.75 -37.97 19.77
N GLY A 29 -4.16 -38.09 18.50
CA GLY A 29 -4.40 -39.36 17.83
C GLY A 29 -4.00 -39.22 16.35
N PRO A 30 -3.29 -40.19 15.76
CA PRO A 30 -2.74 -40.09 14.43
C PRO A 30 -3.80 -40.45 13.38
N LEU A 31 -3.91 -39.67 12.31
CA LEU A 31 -4.60 -40.11 11.10
C LEU A 31 -3.60 -40.17 9.96
N GLN A 32 -3.12 -41.38 9.72
CA GLN A 32 -2.69 -41.81 8.40
C GLN A 32 -3.93 -41.83 7.48
N ASN A 33 -3.81 -41.27 6.28
CA ASN A 33 -4.52 -41.84 5.14
C ASN A 33 -3.59 -41.81 3.91
N PRO A 34 -3.39 -42.96 3.25
CA PRO A 34 -2.63 -43.10 2.01
C PRO A 34 -3.51 -42.68 0.83
N ASP A 35 -2.91 -42.15 -0.22
CA ASP A 35 -3.10 -42.67 -1.58
C ASP A 35 -2.22 -41.92 -2.58
N PHE A 36 -1.79 -42.73 -3.53
CA PHE A 36 -0.66 -42.58 -4.43
C PHE A 36 -1.17 -42.11 -5.82
N GLU A 37 -0.29 -41.41 -6.54
CA GLU A 37 -0.13 -41.40 -8.00
C GLU A 37 -0.94 -40.45 -8.93
N THR A 38 -0.17 -39.46 -9.42
CA THR A 38 0.07 -39.10 -10.84
C THR A 38 -0.73 -37.92 -11.44
N PRO A 39 -0.18 -37.21 -12.46
CA PRO A 39 0.47 -35.90 -12.23
C PRO A 39 -0.13 -34.81 -13.13
N LEU A 40 -0.13 -33.55 -12.71
CA LEU A 40 -0.45 -32.45 -13.63
C LEU A 40 0.63 -31.37 -13.60
N ASN A 41 1.37 -31.39 -14.71
CA ASN A 41 1.91 -30.25 -15.44
C ASN A 41 3.19 -29.61 -14.91
N SER A 42 4.28 -30.20 -15.39
CA SER A 42 5.41 -29.48 -15.99
C SER A 42 5.00 -28.22 -16.76
N PHE A 43 5.55 -27.07 -16.36
CA PHE A 43 5.92 -25.99 -17.28
C PHE A 43 7.29 -25.43 -16.86
N PRO A 44 8.10 -25.01 -17.85
CA PRO A 44 9.54 -24.91 -17.68
C PRO A 44 9.90 -23.68 -16.85
N VAL A 45 10.76 -23.94 -15.88
CA VAL A 45 11.65 -22.96 -15.28
C VAL A 45 12.37 -22.16 -16.37
N TRP A 46 12.74 -20.89 -16.12
CA TRP A 46 14.10 -20.36 -16.36
C TRP A 46 14.33 -18.90 -15.94
N SER A 47 15.59 -18.66 -15.62
CA SER A 47 16.29 -17.53 -14.97
C SER A 47 16.33 -16.18 -15.70
N ALA A 48 16.22 -15.08 -14.96
CA ALA A 48 16.86 -13.81 -15.35
C ALA A 48 18.38 -13.91 -15.09
N ARG A 49 19.19 -13.84 -16.15
CA ARG A 49 20.66 -13.88 -16.08
C ARG A 49 21.21 -12.46 -15.92
N ASP A 50 21.71 -12.13 -14.73
CA ASP A 50 22.65 -11.02 -14.50
C ASP A 50 24.11 -11.44 -14.76
N THR A 51 24.35 -12.09 -15.89
CA THR A 51 25.73 -12.21 -16.41
C THR A 51 25.74 -11.69 -17.82
N VAL A 52 26.45 -10.57 -18.04
CA VAL A 52 26.95 -10.23 -19.37
C VAL A 52 27.69 -11.47 -19.87
N PRO A 53 27.30 -12.10 -20.99
CA PRO A 53 28.07 -13.19 -21.54
C PRO A 53 29.49 -12.69 -21.80
N VAL A 54 30.50 -13.41 -21.34
CA VAL A 54 31.87 -13.21 -21.81
C VAL A 54 31.84 -13.44 -23.33
N GLY A 55 31.83 -12.34 -24.08
CA GLY A 55 31.50 -12.32 -25.51
C GLY A 55 30.49 -11.26 -25.95
N ALA A 56 30.01 -10.37 -25.07
CA ALA A 56 29.21 -9.21 -25.48
C ALA A 56 30.00 -8.31 -26.45
N VAL A 57 29.78 -8.56 -27.74
CA VAL A 57 30.06 -7.64 -28.84
C VAL A 57 29.24 -6.37 -28.59
N ASN A 58 29.78 -5.22 -28.97
CA ASN A 58 29.19 -3.87 -28.85
C ASN A 58 27.64 -3.82 -28.82
N PRO A 59 27.03 -2.94 -28.01
CA PRO A 59 25.58 -2.87 -27.85
C PRO A 59 24.87 -2.71 -29.21
N PRO A 60 23.71 -3.36 -29.43
CA PRO A 60 22.86 -3.05 -30.57
C PRO A 60 22.43 -1.58 -30.49
N ALA A 61 22.34 -0.91 -31.63
CA ALA A 61 21.93 0.49 -31.69
C ALA A 61 20.44 0.62 -31.31
N THR A 62 20.12 1.47 -30.33
CA THR A 62 18.76 1.98 -30.11
C THR A 62 18.29 2.66 -31.40
N THR A 63 17.23 2.14 -32.01
CA THR A 63 16.66 2.78 -33.20
C THR A 63 15.59 3.75 -32.75
N ILE A 64 15.90 5.04 -32.86
CA ILE A 64 14.96 6.13 -32.61
C ILE A 64 14.50 6.61 -33.97
N THR A 65 13.24 6.39 -34.31
CA THR A 65 12.68 6.83 -35.58
C THR A 65 11.67 7.93 -35.34
N ARG A 66 11.84 9.06 -36.03
CA ARG A 66 10.80 10.08 -36.12
C ARG A 66 9.74 9.61 -37.10
N LEU A 67 8.53 9.38 -36.62
CA LEU A 67 7.40 9.00 -37.45
C LEU A 67 6.48 10.20 -37.69
N PRO A 68 5.96 10.39 -38.92
CA PRO A 68 4.82 11.27 -39.14
C PRO A 68 3.57 10.62 -38.54
N GLY A 69 2.84 11.33 -37.68
CA GLY A 69 1.62 10.84 -37.06
C GLY A 69 0.90 11.91 -36.25
N SER A 70 -0.32 11.60 -35.84
CA SER A 70 -1.20 12.46 -35.03
C SER A 70 -1.83 11.64 -33.90
N ARG A 71 -1.83 12.19 -32.69
CA ARG A 71 -2.64 11.71 -31.57
C ARG A 71 -4.14 11.94 -31.84
N PRO A 72 -5.07 11.06 -31.39
CA PRO A 72 -6.48 11.42 -31.27
C PRO A 72 -6.65 12.53 -30.23
N ALA A 73 -7.32 13.63 -30.58
CA ALA A 73 -7.51 14.76 -29.67
C ALA A 73 -8.34 14.33 -28.44
N PRO A 74 -8.06 14.89 -27.25
CA PRO A 74 -8.99 14.80 -26.14
C PRO A 74 -10.34 15.47 -26.52
N PRO A 75 -11.44 15.09 -25.88
CA PRO A 75 -12.77 15.58 -26.22
C PRO A 75 -12.83 17.10 -26.02
N GLY A 76 -13.20 17.84 -27.06
CA GLY A 76 -13.32 19.30 -27.00
C GLY A 76 -12.09 20.08 -27.47
N SER A 77 -10.96 19.43 -27.74
CA SER A 77 -9.76 20.10 -28.27
C SER A 77 -9.61 19.92 -29.79
N PRO A 78 -9.13 20.93 -30.54
CA PRO A 78 -8.70 20.73 -31.92
C PRO A 78 -7.61 19.67 -31.97
N ALA A 79 -7.56 18.87 -33.04
CA ALA A 79 -6.40 18.03 -33.30
C ALA A 79 -5.15 18.92 -33.37
N VAL A 80 -4.26 18.79 -32.38
CA VAL A 80 -3.01 19.55 -32.37
C VAL A 80 -2.18 19.03 -33.55
N THR A 81 -2.07 19.88 -34.57
CA THR A 81 -1.38 19.51 -35.81
C THR A 81 0.09 19.88 -35.64
N GLY A 82 0.92 18.88 -35.29
CA GLY A 82 2.38 18.96 -35.24
C GLY A 82 2.94 18.40 -33.93
N SER A 83 4.05 17.65 -33.85
CA SER A 83 5.01 17.25 -34.87
C SER A 83 5.89 16.12 -34.29
N TRP A 84 5.95 14.97 -34.96
CA TRP A 84 6.88 13.84 -34.70
C TRP A 84 6.57 12.94 -33.49
N ILE A 85 6.09 11.72 -33.77
CA ILE A 85 6.10 10.63 -32.79
C ILE A 85 7.52 10.07 -32.72
N LEU A 86 7.98 9.79 -31.50
CA LEU A 86 9.26 9.18 -31.26
C LEU A 86 9.10 7.71 -30.97
N ASP A 87 9.41 6.88 -31.96
CA ASP A 87 9.34 5.43 -31.83
C ASP A 87 10.68 4.90 -31.28
N VAL A 88 10.60 4.14 -30.18
CA VAL A 88 11.76 3.63 -29.46
C VAL A 88 11.69 2.10 -29.43
N ALA A 89 12.49 1.46 -30.29
CA ALA A 89 12.51 0.00 -30.46
C ALA A 89 13.84 -0.65 -30.07
N THR A 90 13.81 -1.98 -29.86
CA THR A 90 14.96 -2.90 -29.73
C THR A 90 15.96 -2.53 -28.63
N ARG A 91 15.59 -2.68 -27.35
CA ARG A 91 16.42 -2.33 -26.18
C ARG A 91 16.84 -3.55 -25.36
N ASP A 92 18.10 -3.57 -24.95
CA ASP A 92 18.68 -4.56 -24.01
C ASP A 92 18.96 -3.97 -22.61
N HIS A 93 18.71 -2.67 -22.38
CA HIS A 93 18.97 -1.98 -21.11
C HIS A 93 17.89 -0.95 -20.69
N VAL A 94 17.81 -0.76 -19.37
CA VAL A 94 16.87 0.12 -18.64
C VAL A 94 17.00 1.61 -19.02
N GLN A 95 18.13 2.06 -19.59
CA GLN A 95 18.54 3.50 -19.64
C GLN A 95 18.73 4.18 -21.02
N ASP A 96 18.08 3.75 -22.09
CA ASP A 96 18.19 4.40 -23.41
C ASP A 96 16.90 5.09 -23.86
N GLY A 97 16.50 6.15 -23.16
CA GLY A 97 15.49 7.10 -23.66
C GLY A 97 16.08 7.97 -24.79
N PRO A 98 15.27 8.38 -25.78
CA PRO A 98 15.77 9.27 -26.81
C PRO A 98 16.12 10.64 -26.23
N ALA A 99 17.37 11.06 -26.39
CA ALA A 99 17.78 12.42 -26.08
C ALA A 99 17.15 13.39 -27.09
N GLN A 100 16.03 14.01 -26.75
CA GLN A 100 15.62 15.24 -27.43
C GLN A 100 16.59 16.36 -27.01
N GLY A 101 17.56 16.63 -27.88
CA GLY A 101 18.67 17.57 -27.62
C GLY A 101 19.86 17.40 -28.57
N GLY A 102 19.86 16.36 -29.41
CA GLY A 102 20.84 16.23 -30.49
C GLY A 102 20.67 17.33 -31.52
N THR A 103 21.62 18.28 -31.54
CA THR A 103 21.90 19.33 -32.55
C THR A 103 21.37 20.75 -32.35
N ALA A 104 21.06 21.18 -31.12
CA ALA A 104 21.17 22.60 -30.77
C ALA A 104 21.65 22.78 -29.31
N PRO A 105 22.70 23.58 -29.04
CA PRO A 105 23.08 23.91 -27.68
C PRO A 105 22.05 24.90 -27.10
N ASN A 106 21.46 24.56 -25.94
CA ASN A 106 20.66 25.42 -25.04
C ASN A 106 19.15 25.63 -25.34
N SER A 107 18.26 24.69 -24.95
CA SER A 107 16.81 24.98 -24.83
C SER A 107 16.24 24.77 -23.42
N LEU A 108 16.43 23.61 -22.79
CA LEU A 108 15.82 23.33 -21.47
C LEU A 108 16.50 24.11 -20.32
N VAL A 109 17.84 24.14 -20.29
CA VAL A 109 18.58 24.95 -19.31
C VAL A 109 18.18 26.43 -19.41
N THR A 110 18.09 26.96 -20.63
CA THR A 110 17.70 28.35 -20.87
C THR A 110 16.25 28.61 -20.46
N ALA A 111 15.32 27.70 -20.75
CA ALA A 111 13.93 27.81 -20.35
C ALA A 111 13.76 27.80 -18.82
N LEU A 112 14.42 26.86 -18.13
CA LEU A 112 14.41 26.78 -16.66
C LEU A 112 15.02 28.04 -16.02
N LEU A 113 16.16 28.51 -16.53
CA LEU A 113 16.79 29.75 -16.05
C LEU A 113 15.90 30.99 -16.28
N ALA A 114 15.15 31.05 -17.38
CA ALA A 114 14.23 32.15 -17.68
C ALA A 114 12.98 32.13 -16.79
N ASN A 115 12.47 30.94 -16.47
CA ASN A 115 11.29 30.74 -15.64
C ASN A 115 11.57 30.88 -14.14
N GLY A 116 12.83 30.79 -13.72
CA GLY A 116 13.26 31.13 -12.37
C GLY A 116 13.47 29.93 -11.45
N ASN A 117 14.31 30.15 -10.44
CA ASN A 117 14.78 29.15 -9.49
C ASN A 117 13.80 28.96 -8.32
N GLY A 118 13.60 27.72 -7.88
CA GLY A 118 12.78 27.38 -6.72
C GLY A 118 11.27 27.40 -6.99
N ARG A 119 10.87 27.19 -8.25
CA ARG A 119 9.47 27.18 -8.68
C ARG A 119 8.98 25.77 -9.01
N ALA A 120 7.67 25.56 -8.91
CA ALA A 120 7.03 24.33 -9.35
C ALA A 120 6.82 24.31 -10.86
N TYR A 121 6.99 23.13 -11.43
CA TYR A 121 6.83 22.85 -12.85
C TYR A 121 6.03 21.57 -13.01
N THR A 122 5.04 21.60 -13.88
CA THR A 122 4.27 20.42 -14.26
C THR A 122 4.75 19.88 -15.60
N THR A 123 5.08 18.60 -15.60
CA THR A 123 5.53 17.84 -16.77
C THR A 123 4.36 17.01 -17.27
N ARG A 124 4.10 17.04 -18.58
CA ARG A 124 3.17 16.11 -19.24
C ARG A 124 3.86 15.47 -20.41
N VAL A 125 3.64 14.18 -20.60
CA VAL A 125 4.12 13.44 -21.76
C VAL A 125 3.15 12.34 -22.12
N TRP A 126 2.88 12.22 -23.41
CA TRP A 126 2.05 11.15 -23.92
C TRP A 126 2.91 9.94 -24.25
N VAL A 127 2.51 8.79 -23.72
CA VAL A 127 3.23 7.54 -23.85
C VAL A 127 2.27 6.47 -24.35
N LYS A 128 2.70 5.73 -25.37
CA LYS A 128 1.96 4.58 -25.88
C LYS A 128 2.88 3.38 -25.92
N LEU A 129 2.58 2.38 -25.11
CA LEU A 129 3.27 1.09 -25.18
C LEU A 129 2.81 0.32 -26.42
N ASP A 130 3.70 -0.50 -26.96
CA ASP A 130 3.33 -1.50 -27.96
C ASP A 130 2.20 -2.41 -27.43
N ALA A 131 1.31 -2.84 -28.33
CA ALA A 131 0.15 -3.63 -27.98
C ALA A 131 0.51 -5.02 -27.40
N SER A 132 1.74 -5.49 -27.60
CA SER A 132 2.23 -6.73 -27.00
C SER A 132 2.78 -6.58 -25.57
N ALA A 133 2.93 -5.35 -25.08
CA ALA A 133 3.25 -5.11 -23.68
C ALA A 133 2.09 -5.58 -22.78
N VAL A 134 2.37 -6.01 -21.56
CA VAL A 134 1.33 -6.43 -20.60
C VAL A 134 0.98 -5.26 -19.67
N GLU A 135 1.98 -4.72 -19.00
CA GLU A 135 1.94 -3.55 -18.14
C GLU A 135 3.37 -2.99 -18.11
N ALA A 136 3.59 -1.68 -17.99
CA ALA A 136 4.94 -1.12 -17.82
C ALA A 136 4.96 0.08 -16.89
N SER A 137 6.00 0.19 -16.06
CA SER A 137 6.34 1.41 -15.34
C SER A 137 7.02 2.35 -16.31
N VAL A 138 6.60 3.61 -16.32
CA VAL A 138 7.18 4.68 -17.13
C VAL A 138 7.59 5.82 -16.19
N ARG A 139 8.86 6.23 -16.26
CA ARG A 139 9.41 7.37 -15.54
C ARG A 139 10.01 8.36 -16.51
N CYS A 140 9.63 9.63 -16.33
CA CYS A 140 10.24 10.79 -16.95
C CYS A 140 11.20 11.42 -15.92
N LEU A 141 12.48 11.50 -16.25
CA LEU A 141 13.55 11.89 -15.32
C LEU A 141 14.30 13.11 -15.82
N LEU A 142 14.49 14.12 -14.97
CA LEU A 142 15.41 15.21 -15.21
C LEU A 142 16.83 14.79 -14.79
N ARG A 143 17.74 14.71 -15.76
CA ARG A 143 19.18 14.66 -15.48
C ARG A 143 19.80 16.03 -15.66
N TRP A 144 20.43 16.52 -14.60
CA TRP A 144 20.85 17.91 -14.52
C TRP A 144 22.19 18.09 -13.81
N GLN A 145 22.86 19.21 -14.09
CA GLN A 145 24.09 19.61 -13.43
C GLN A 145 23.91 20.99 -12.82
N ASP A 146 24.18 21.12 -11.54
CA ASP A 146 24.30 22.39 -10.84
C ASP A 146 25.77 22.63 -10.49
N ASN A 147 26.28 23.80 -10.88
CA ASN A 147 27.67 24.20 -10.71
C ASN A 147 28.67 23.17 -11.29
N GLY A 148 28.33 22.56 -12.43
CA GLY A 148 29.14 21.53 -13.08
C GLY A 148 29.13 20.15 -12.39
N VAL A 149 28.37 19.98 -11.31
CA VAL A 149 28.22 18.69 -10.59
C VAL A 149 26.92 18.02 -11.03
N LEU A 150 27.02 16.78 -11.50
CA LEU A 150 25.86 15.97 -11.84
C LEU A 150 25.03 15.69 -10.59
N GLN A 151 23.77 16.05 -10.64
CA GLN A 151 22.81 15.83 -9.57
C GLN A 151 22.15 14.46 -9.72
N THR A 152 21.56 13.98 -8.61
CA THR A 152 20.66 12.84 -8.64
C THR A 152 19.52 13.11 -9.63
N PRO A 153 19.20 12.15 -10.53
CA PRO A 153 18.06 12.31 -11.42
C PRO A 153 16.78 12.55 -10.64
N LEU A 154 16.03 13.58 -11.03
CA LEU A 154 14.76 13.93 -10.38
C LEU A 154 13.62 13.36 -11.23
N ILE A 155 12.65 12.69 -10.59
CA ILE A 155 11.45 12.23 -11.30
C ILE A 155 10.57 13.44 -11.60
N LEU A 156 10.38 13.73 -12.89
CA LEU A 156 9.50 14.77 -13.40
C LEU A 156 8.05 14.30 -13.49
N ALA A 157 7.85 13.06 -13.94
CA ALA A 157 6.54 12.40 -14.02
C ALA A 157 6.73 10.87 -13.98
N GLU A 158 5.77 10.13 -13.44
CA GLU A 158 5.82 8.67 -13.38
C GLU A 158 4.41 8.09 -13.44
N ALA A 159 4.24 7.01 -14.19
CA ALA A 159 2.99 6.26 -14.26
C ALA A 159 3.23 4.78 -14.49
N VAL A 160 2.27 3.96 -14.09
CA VAL A 160 2.17 2.55 -14.49
C VAL A 160 1.11 2.44 -15.57
N ILE A 161 1.50 2.03 -16.77
CA ILE A 161 0.59 1.84 -17.90
C ILE A 161 0.12 0.40 -17.92
N THR A 162 -1.17 0.20 -17.66
CA THR A 162 -1.87 -1.10 -17.61
C THR A 162 -2.65 -1.41 -18.90
N GLN A 163 -2.79 -0.45 -19.80
CA GLN A 163 -3.52 -0.57 -21.07
C GLN A 163 -2.58 -0.35 -22.27
N PRO A 164 -1.87 -1.40 -22.72
CA PRO A 164 -0.96 -1.32 -23.87
C PRO A 164 -1.71 -0.98 -25.17
N GLY A 165 -1.02 -0.35 -26.14
CA GLY A 165 -1.61 0.01 -27.42
C GLY A 165 -2.50 1.27 -27.42
N VAL A 166 -2.67 1.93 -26.27
CA VAL A 166 -3.40 3.19 -26.11
C VAL A 166 -2.43 4.30 -25.70
N TRP A 167 -2.72 5.54 -26.11
CA TRP A 167 -2.01 6.73 -25.65
C TRP A 167 -2.46 7.08 -24.23
N ILE A 168 -1.51 7.14 -23.30
CA ILE A 168 -1.72 7.51 -21.90
C ILE A 168 -0.88 8.75 -21.60
N GLU A 169 -1.47 9.73 -20.92
CA GLU A 169 -0.72 10.87 -20.39
C GLU A 169 -0.01 10.47 -19.11
N VAL A 170 1.26 10.86 -19.01
CA VAL A 170 2.08 10.72 -17.82
C VAL A 170 2.39 12.12 -17.31
N THR A 171 1.82 12.47 -16.17
CA THR A 171 1.88 13.82 -15.58
C THR A 171 2.60 13.81 -14.25
N GLY A 172 3.31 14.89 -13.92
CA GLY A 172 3.88 15.09 -12.60
C GLY A 172 4.37 16.52 -12.36
N THR A 173 4.23 16.98 -11.12
CA THR A 173 4.60 18.33 -10.70
C THR A 173 5.79 18.28 -9.75
N THR A 174 6.86 18.99 -10.05
CA THR A 174 8.04 19.06 -9.17
C THR A 174 8.58 20.48 -9.03
N THR A 175 9.06 20.82 -7.83
CA THR A 175 9.79 22.07 -7.59
C THR A 175 11.24 21.89 -8.03
N LEU A 176 11.73 22.76 -8.90
CA LEU A 176 13.11 22.75 -9.38
C LEU A 176 13.90 23.88 -8.71
N ALA A 177 14.95 23.51 -7.99
CA ALA A 177 15.84 24.45 -7.32
C ALA A 177 17.32 24.14 -7.61
N TRP A 178 18.12 25.17 -7.90
CA TRP A 178 19.57 25.11 -8.10
C TRP A 178 20.26 26.23 -7.33
N THR A 179 21.56 26.09 -7.05
CA THR A 179 22.28 27.08 -6.26
C THR A 179 22.62 28.31 -7.09
N GLN A 180 23.37 28.20 -8.19
CA GLN A 180 23.75 29.37 -9.01
C GLN A 180 24.07 29.10 -10.50
N SER A 181 24.32 27.87 -10.96
CA SER A 181 24.68 27.65 -12.38
C SER A 181 24.20 26.30 -12.87
N LEU A 182 22.96 26.25 -13.34
CA LEU A 182 22.43 25.11 -14.09
C LEU A 182 23.20 24.98 -15.42
N THR A 183 24.08 23.99 -15.54
CA THR A 183 24.96 23.81 -16.72
C THR A 183 24.52 22.69 -17.63
N LEU A 184 23.64 21.80 -17.16
CA LEU A 184 23.03 20.72 -17.93
C LEU A 184 21.61 20.48 -17.42
N ALA A 185 20.68 20.23 -18.34
CA ALA A 185 19.36 19.73 -18.06
C ALA A 185 18.89 18.93 -19.28
N ARG A 186 18.50 17.67 -19.08
CA ARG A 186 17.93 16.79 -20.11
C ARG A 186 16.87 15.88 -19.49
N VAL A 187 15.92 15.46 -20.31
CA VAL A 187 14.87 14.52 -19.90
C VAL A 187 15.21 13.13 -20.43
N ASP A 188 15.26 12.16 -19.53
CA ASP A 188 15.48 10.74 -19.82
C ASP A 188 14.20 9.95 -19.49
N PHE A 189 13.98 8.82 -20.18
CA PHE A 189 12.84 7.94 -19.93
C PHE A 189 13.28 6.54 -19.52
N GLU A 190 12.72 6.03 -18.44
CA GLU A 190 12.85 4.63 -18.01
C GLU A 190 11.49 3.94 -18.21
N VAL A 191 11.47 2.88 -19.03
CA VAL A 191 10.27 2.10 -19.33
C VAL A 191 10.56 0.62 -19.06
N GLU A 192 9.90 0.05 -18.06
CA GLU A 192 10.14 -1.32 -17.59
C GLU A 192 8.84 -2.12 -17.60
N GLN A 193 8.83 -3.27 -18.29
CA GLN A 193 7.65 -4.14 -18.29
C GLN A 193 7.41 -4.72 -16.89
N LEU A 194 6.24 -4.44 -16.32
CA LEU A 194 5.81 -5.02 -15.07
C LEU A 194 5.09 -6.34 -15.34
N HIS A 195 5.29 -7.29 -14.44
CA HIS A 195 4.61 -8.57 -14.47
C HIS A 195 3.65 -8.64 -13.28
N ARG A 196 2.35 -8.43 -13.52
CA ARG A 196 1.28 -8.90 -12.61
C ARG A 196 0.76 -10.24 -13.14
N GLY A 197 0.60 -11.21 -12.25
CA GLY A 197 0.56 -12.64 -12.61
C GLY A 197 -0.61 -13.14 -13.48
N ALA A 198 -0.50 -14.44 -13.82
CA ALA A 198 -1.42 -15.35 -14.51
C ALA A 198 -1.22 -15.60 -16.03
N SER A 199 -0.23 -15.01 -16.69
CA SER A 199 0.22 -15.51 -18.01
C SER A 199 1.32 -16.57 -17.81
N PRO A 200 1.11 -17.84 -18.22
CA PRO A 200 2.13 -18.90 -18.12
C PRO A 200 3.30 -18.69 -19.09
N THR A 201 3.23 -17.70 -19.97
CA THR A 201 4.32 -17.31 -20.87
C THR A 201 4.96 -16.00 -20.40
N PRO A 202 6.30 -15.97 -20.21
CA PRO A 202 7.05 -14.72 -20.03
C PRO A 202 6.72 -13.74 -21.16
N PRO A 203 6.76 -12.42 -20.91
CA PRO A 203 6.60 -11.47 -21.99
C PRO A 203 7.72 -11.69 -23.03
N PRO A 204 7.41 -11.52 -24.33
CA PRO A 204 8.39 -11.74 -25.40
C PRO A 204 9.59 -10.79 -25.31
N THR A 205 9.45 -9.64 -24.64
CA THR A 205 10.54 -8.70 -24.31
C THR A 205 10.35 -8.13 -22.90
N TRP A 206 11.44 -7.83 -22.17
CA TRP A 206 11.41 -7.18 -20.84
C TRP A 206 11.35 -5.65 -20.93
N PHE A 207 11.69 -5.13 -22.10
CA PHE A 207 11.61 -3.72 -22.46
C PHE A 207 10.61 -3.62 -23.61
N PRO A 208 9.40 -3.11 -23.35
CA PRO A 208 8.42 -2.98 -24.40
C PRO A 208 8.87 -1.87 -25.35
N THR A 209 8.54 -2.01 -26.64
CA THR A 209 8.63 -0.89 -27.58
C THR A 209 7.61 0.16 -27.16
N TYR A 210 7.95 1.44 -27.25
CA TYR A 210 7.03 2.50 -26.88
C TYR A 210 7.20 3.73 -27.76
N GLN A 211 6.13 4.51 -27.83
CA GLN A 211 6.07 5.78 -28.53
C GLN A 211 5.92 6.91 -27.53
N LEU A 212 6.64 8.00 -27.76
CA LEU A 212 6.47 9.26 -27.03
C LEU A 212 5.91 10.32 -27.97
N ASP A 213 5.05 11.17 -27.41
CA ASP A 213 4.57 12.39 -28.05
C ASP A 213 4.41 13.48 -26.98
N ASP A 214 4.44 14.73 -27.44
CA ASP A 214 4.01 15.90 -26.68
C ASP A 214 4.61 16.02 -25.25
N LEU A 215 5.94 15.87 -25.15
CA LEU A 215 6.65 16.14 -23.90
C LEU A 215 6.71 17.65 -23.63
N GLN A 216 6.01 18.08 -22.59
CA GLN A 216 5.93 19.46 -22.15
C GLN A 216 6.34 19.59 -20.67
N LEU A 217 6.93 20.73 -20.33
CA LEU A 217 7.35 21.09 -18.97
C LEU A 217 7.12 22.60 -18.82
N GLU A 218 6.06 22.99 -18.12
CA GLU A 218 5.70 24.40 -17.93
C GLU A 218 5.60 24.77 -16.45
N LEU A 219 5.50 26.07 -16.16
CA LEU A 219 5.33 26.59 -14.82
C LEU A 219 3.93 26.30 -14.28
N ASP A 220 3.91 25.97 -12.99
CA ASP A 220 2.73 25.69 -12.18
C ASP A 220 3.07 26.27 -10.79
N ASP A 221 2.62 27.49 -10.50
CA ASP A 221 3.09 28.25 -9.34
C ASP A 221 2.49 27.79 -8.01
N ASP A 222 1.28 27.25 -8.02
CA ASP A 222 0.58 26.77 -6.83
C ASP A 222 0.62 25.24 -6.68
N ALA A 223 1.24 24.57 -7.65
CA ALA A 223 1.58 23.16 -7.65
C ALA A 223 0.37 22.23 -7.60
N ASP A 224 -0.75 22.67 -8.20
CA ASP A 224 -1.97 21.89 -8.28
C ASP A 224 -1.92 20.84 -9.41
N GLY A 225 -1.15 21.10 -10.49
CA GLY A 225 -0.95 20.24 -11.65
C GLY A 225 -1.49 20.82 -12.97
N LEU A 226 -2.04 22.04 -12.94
CA LEU A 226 -2.38 22.87 -14.08
C LEU A 226 -1.23 23.82 -14.42
N TRP A 227 -0.99 24.08 -15.71
CA TRP A 227 -0.01 25.11 -16.07
C TRP A 227 -0.61 26.50 -15.91
N ASN A 228 0.22 27.47 -15.51
CA ASN A 228 -0.14 28.89 -15.47
C ASN A 228 -0.77 29.38 -16.79
N THR A 229 -0.34 28.80 -17.92
CA THR A 229 -0.85 29.10 -19.27
C THR A 229 -2.26 28.52 -19.49
N GLU A 230 -2.54 27.32 -19.00
CA GLU A 230 -3.84 26.65 -19.09
C GLU A 230 -4.88 27.37 -18.23
N GLU A 231 -4.52 27.72 -17.00
CA GLU A 231 -5.36 28.50 -16.10
C GLU A 231 -5.78 29.84 -16.72
N SER A 232 -4.85 30.49 -17.42
CA SER A 232 -5.08 31.76 -18.10
C SER A 232 -5.92 31.67 -19.38
N ALA A 233 -6.07 30.47 -19.94
CA ALA A 233 -6.70 30.23 -21.23
C ALA A 233 -8.16 29.75 -21.14
N ASP A 234 -8.68 29.39 -19.95
CA ASP A 234 -10.05 28.90 -19.76
C ASP A 234 -11.13 30.01 -19.99
N PRO A 235 -11.94 29.91 -21.07
CA PRO A 235 -12.98 30.89 -21.38
C PRO A 235 -14.22 30.79 -20.47
N ALA A 236 -14.43 29.67 -19.77
CA ALA A 236 -15.49 29.52 -18.77
C ALA A 236 -15.12 30.19 -17.44
N GLN A 237 -13.88 30.67 -17.35
CA GLN A 237 -13.27 31.22 -16.16
C GLN A 237 -13.18 30.25 -14.99
N THR A 238 -13.45 28.95 -15.13
CA THR A 238 -13.52 28.00 -14.01
C THR A 238 -12.18 27.79 -13.29
N THR A 239 -11.07 28.10 -13.95
CA THR A 239 -9.69 28.03 -13.41
C THR A 239 -8.97 29.39 -13.38
N LEU A 240 -9.71 30.51 -13.35
CA LEU A 240 -9.05 31.84 -13.41
C LEU A 240 -8.06 32.06 -12.25
N PRO A 241 -6.96 32.80 -12.52
CA PRO A 241 -5.74 32.82 -11.71
C PRO A 241 -6.01 33.44 -10.34
N LEU A 242 -6.32 32.60 -9.37
CA LEU A 242 -6.17 32.98 -7.96
C LEU A 242 -4.85 32.40 -7.50
N ALA A 243 -3.79 33.05 -7.97
CA ALA A 243 -2.41 32.89 -7.52
C ALA A 243 -2.32 32.29 -6.11
N ASN A 244 -1.86 31.04 -6.03
CA ASN A 244 -1.59 30.29 -4.81
C ASN A 244 -2.80 29.70 -4.06
N ASN A 245 -3.89 29.31 -4.73
CA ASN A 245 -4.98 28.60 -4.07
C ASN A 245 -5.39 27.29 -4.76
N PRO A 246 -4.87 26.12 -4.32
CA PRO A 246 -5.10 24.83 -4.97
C PRO A 246 -6.50 24.21 -4.74
N ASP A 247 -7.43 24.91 -4.07
CA ASP A 247 -8.82 24.51 -3.77
C ASP A 247 -9.69 25.78 -3.75
N SER A 248 -10.31 26.09 -4.89
CA SER A 248 -10.96 27.37 -5.20
C SER A 248 -12.27 27.62 -4.46
N ASP A 249 -13.01 26.58 -4.06
CA ASP A 249 -14.26 26.71 -3.31
C ASP A 249 -14.21 26.22 -1.86
N GLY A 250 -13.08 25.66 -1.44
CA GLY A 250 -12.79 25.28 -0.07
C GLY A 250 -13.52 24.01 0.37
N ASP A 251 -13.90 23.15 -0.56
CA ASP A 251 -14.57 21.88 -0.27
C ASP A 251 -13.61 20.72 0.07
N ARG A 252 -12.30 21.01 -0.05
CA ARG A 252 -11.13 20.16 0.25
C ARG A 252 -10.78 19.18 -0.86
N MET A 253 -11.39 19.27 -2.02
CA MET A 253 -10.89 18.70 -3.26
C MET A 253 -9.98 19.73 -3.94
N SER A 254 -9.02 19.28 -4.75
CA SER A 254 -8.17 20.23 -5.49
C SER A 254 -8.76 20.52 -6.85
N ASP A 255 -8.64 21.76 -7.32
CA ASP A 255 -9.17 22.21 -8.62
C ASP A 255 -8.72 21.28 -9.76
N ASP A 256 -7.47 20.84 -9.69
CA ASP A 256 -6.85 19.90 -10.61
C ASP A 256 -7.54 18.54 -10.69
N TRP A 257 -7.89 18.00 -9.52
CA TRP A 257 -8.56 16.71 -9.45
C TRP A 257 -9.99 16.83 -9.95
N GLU A 258 -10.69 17.90 -9.57
CA GLU A 258 -12.04 18.18 -10.03
C GLU A 258 -12.10 18.40 -11.54
N ASN A 259 -11.11 19.08 -12.13
CA ASN A 259 -11.00 19.24 -13.57
C ASN A 259 -10.71 17.91 -14.27
N ALA A 260 -9.81 17.10 -13.72
CA ALA A 260 -9.50 15.76 -14.25
C ALA A 260 -10.73 14.83 -14.22
N HIS A 261 -11.63 15.02 -13.25
CA HIS A 261 -12.85 14.24 -13.07
C HIS A 261 -14.12 15.04 -13.42
N ALA A 262 -13.99 16.16 -14.13
CA ALA A 262 -15.09 17.09 -14.35
C ALA A 262 -16.26 16.48 -15.10
N PHE A 263 -16.04 15.47 -15.95
CA PHE A 263 -17.06 14.93 -16.85
C PHE A 263 -17.29 13.44 -16.62
N ALA A 264 -18.57 13.03 -16.63
CA ALA A 264 -18.99 11.64 -16.48
C ALA A 264 -18.42 10.67 -17.54
N SER A 265 -17.91 11.21 -18.65
CA SER A 265 -17.20 10.45 -19.68
C SER A 265 -16.40 11.41 -20.56
N SER A 266 -15.52 10.86 -21.38
CA SER A 266 -14.84 11.57 -22.45
C SER A 266 -15.75 12.00 -23.62
N LEU A 267 -17.07 12.03 -23.44
CA LEU A 267 -17.98 12.53 -24.47
C LEU A 267 -18.15 14.05 -24.34
N PRO A 268 -18.07 14.84 -25.44
CA PRO A 268 -18.23 16.30 -25.39
C PRO A 268 -19.60 16.80 -24.88
N SER A 269 -20.58 15.91 -24.77
CA SER A 269 -21.93 16.18 -24.27
C SER A 269 -22.18 15.64 -22.86
N ALA A 270 -21.16 15.08 -22.20
CA ALA A 270 -21.29 14.56 -20.85
C ALA A 270 -21.59 15.71 -19.87
N PRO A 271 -22.48 15.49 -18.88
CA PRO A 271 -22.71 16.49 -17.84
C PRO A 271 -21.41 16.70 -17.07
N ARG A 272 -21.14 17.97 -16.71
CA ARG A 272 -20.10 18.30 -15.74
C ARG A 272 -20.60 17.87 -14.36
N LEU A 273 -19.85 17.00 -13.70
CA LEU A 273 -20.16 16.41 -12.39
C LEU A 273 -19.35 17.03 -11.26
N LEU A 274 -18.16 17.57 -11.57
CA LEU A 274 -17.29 18.27 -10.63
C LEU A 274 -16.93 19.65 -11.16
N ASN A 275 -16.90 20.63 -10.27
CA ASN A 275 -16.73 22.03 -10.57
C ASN A 275 -15.97 22.70 -9.41
N PRO A 276 -14.73 23.19 -9.66
CA PRO A 276 -13.86 23.85 -8.66
C PRO A 276 -14.39 25.14 -8.00
N ARG A 277 -15.67 25.41 -8.16
CA ARG A 277 -16.37 26.62 -7.71
C ARG A 277 -17.72 26.31 -7.07
N ASP A 278 -18.11 25.05 -7.01
CA ASP A 278 -19.37 24.60 -6.43
C ASP A 278 -19.11 23.61 -5.29
N PRO A 279 -18.93 24.10 -4.04
CA PRO A 279 -18.54 23.24 -2.92
C PRO A 279 -19.65 22.26 -2.50
N ALA A 280 -20.82 22.32 -3.14
CA ALA A 280 -21.90 21.38 -2.92
C ALA A 280 -21.66 20.04 -3.62
N ASP A 281 -20.81 20.00 -4.66
CA ASP A 281 -20.54 18.78 -5.40
C ASP A 281 -19.64 17.80 -4.64
N ALA A 282 -18.80 18.26 -3.70
CA ALA A 282 -18.08 17.43 -2.73
C ALA A 282 -18.95 16.38 -2.03
N ALA A 283 -20.23 16.70 -1.78
CA ALA A 283 -21.17 15.85 -1.07
C ALA A 283 -21.99 14.93 -1.99
N LEU A 284 -21.85 15.04 -3.31
CA LEU A 284 -22.52 14.20 -4.28
C LEU A 284 -21.85 12.82 -4.38
N ASP A 285 -22.64 11.86 -4.85
CA ASP A 285 -22.28 10.46 -5.10
C ASP A 285 -22.80 10.14 -6.52
N PRO A 286 -22.02 10.47 -7.57
CA PRO A 286 -22.51 10.38 -8.96
C PRO A 286 -22.62 8.94 -9.47
N ASP A 287 -21.83 8.00 -8.94
CA ASP A 287 -21.84 6.60 -9.35
C ASP A 287 -22.72 5.69 -8.46
N ALA A 288 -23.28 6.25 -7.38
CA ALA A 288 -24.18 5.62 -6.44
C ALA A 288 -23.57 4.43 -5.67
N ASP A 289 -22.27 4.48 -5.39
CA ASP A 289 -21.56 3.46 -4.63
C ASP A 289 -21.64 3.67 -3.09
N GLY A 290 -22.20 4.82 -2.68
CA GLY A 290 -22.40 5.22 -1.29
C GLY A 290 -21.29 6.07 -0.70
N PHE A 291 -20.34 6.53 -1.52
CA PHE A 291 -19.25 7.42 -1.12
C PHE A 291 -19.39 8.78 -1.81
N SER A 292 -19.04 9.84 -1.08
CA SER A 292 -19.07 11.20 -1.64
C SER A 292 -17.79 11.51 -2.42
N ASN A 293 -17.87 12.44 -3.37
CA ASN A 293 -16.72 12.89 -4.17
C ASN A 293 -15.50 13.25 -3.28
N VAL A 294 -15.71 13.92 -2.15
CA VAL A 294 -14.61 14.26 -1.23
C VAL A 294 -14.02 13.04 -0.52
N GLU A 295 -14.83 12.01 -0.22
CA GLU A 295 -14.33 10.75 0.32
C GLU A 295 -13.47 10.00 -0.70
N GLU A 296 -13.86 10.05 -1.96
CA GLU A 296 -13.14 9.44 -3.07
C GLU A 296 -11.86 10.17 -3.43
N TYR A 297 -11.89 11.50 -3.46
CA TYR A 297 -10.70 12.33 -3.60
C TYR A 297 -9.63 11.89 -2.61
N PHE A 298 -9.95 11.87 -1.30
CA PHE A 298 -9.00 11.47 -0.26
C PHE A 298 -8.60 9.99 -0.31
N ALA A 299 -9.46 9.12 -0.84
CA ALA A 299 -9.17 7.69 -1.04
C ALA A 299 -8.46 7.37 -2.37
N ALA A 300 -8.28 8.38 -3.24
CA ALA A 300 -7.76 8.24 -4.61
C ALA A 300 -8.58 7.26 -5.47
N THR A 301 -9.90 7.29 -5.34
CA THR A 301 -10.83 6.49 -6.14
C THR A 301 -11.50 7.33 -7.23
N ASP A 302 -11.96 6.65 -8.28
CA ASP A 302 -12.68 7.25 -9.41
C ASP A 302 -14.18 7.44 -9.10
N PRO A 303 -14.66 8.69 -8.99
CA PRO A 303 -16.04 9.01 -8.61
C PRO A 303 -17.10 8.72 -9.67
N HIS A 304 -16.68 8.24 -10.84
CA HIS A 304 -17.57 7.86 -11.92
C HIS A 304 -17.75 6.35 -12.03
N SER A 305 -17.22 5.58 -11.08
CA SER A 305 -17.08 4.14 -11.20
C SER A 305 -17.29 3.42 -9.86
N ALA A 306 -18.50 2.88 -9.67
CA ALA A 306 -18.85 2.11 -8.47
C ALA A 306 -18.00 0.83 -8.25
N ALA A 307 -17.15 0.47 -9.21
CA ALA A 307 -16.15 -0.59 -9.08
C ALA A 307 -14.85 -0.10 -8.38
N SER A 308 -14.67 1.20 -8.23
CA SER A 308 -13.55 1.90 -7.62
C SER A 308 -14.03 2.66 -6.40
N TYR A 309 -13.98 2.03 -5.22
CA TYR A 309 -14.54 2.60 -4.00
C TYR A 309 -13.55 2.61 -2.83
N PRO A 310 -13.65 3.56 -1.89
CA PRO A 310 -12.78 3.65 -0.72
C PRO A 310 -12.66 2.33 0.07
N GLY A 311 -11.43 1.85 0.25
CA GLY A 311 -11.16 0.63 1.02
C GLY A 311 -11.49 -0.69 0.30
N LYS A 312 -11.50 -0.68 -1.04
CA LYS A 312 -11.62 -1.91 -1.85
C LYS A 312 -10.52 -2.93 -1.48
N PRO A 313 -10.89 -4.16 -1.05
CA PRO A 313 -9.91 -5.18 -0.70
C PRO A 313 -9.18 -5.74 -1.94
N SER A 314 -7.90 -6.05 -1.77
CA SER A 314 -7.08 -6.81 -2.72
C SER A 314 -7.48 -8.29 -2.79
N ASP A 315 -8.04 -8.83 -1.70
CA ASP A 315 -8.61 -10.17 -1.66
C ASP A 315 -10.12 -10.13 -1.94
N PRO A 316 -10.61 -10.68 -3.07
CA PRO A 316 -12.04 -10.71 -3.36
C PRO A 316 -12.84 -11.53 -2.34
N LEU A 317 -12.19 -12.43 -1.60
CA LEU A 317 -12.79 -13.26 -0.56
C LEU A 317 -12.62 -12.67 0.85
N ALA A 318 -12.09 -11.45 0.98
CA ALA A 318 -11.88 -10.77 2.26
C ALA A 318 -13.08 -10.93 3.20
N THR A 319 -12.87 -11.12 4.50
CA THR A 319 -13.99 -11.26 5.43
C THR A 319 -14.80 -9.97 5.53
N HIS A 320 -16.04 -10.06 6.03
CA HIS A 320 -16.87 -8.87 6.28
C HIS A 320 -16.14 -7.86 7.19
N SER A 321 -15.52 -8.36 8.27
CA SER A 321 -14.73 -7.54 9.19
C SER A 321 -13.53 -6.88 8.49
N ALA A 322 -12.83 -7.58 7.61
CA ALA A 322 -11.69 -7.02 6.88
C ALA A 322 -12.14 -5.89 5.95
N ARG A 323 -13.20 -6.10 5.17
CA ARG A 323 -13.81 -5.03 4.33
C ARG A 323 -14.28 -3.83 5.15
N ALA A 324 -14.90 -4.07 6.30
CA ALA A 324 -15.38 -3.01 7.17
C ALA A 324 -14.21 -2.16 7.72
N LEU A 325 -13.12 -2.81 8.14
CA LEU A 325 -11.93 -2.11 8.60
C LEU A 325 -11.24 -1.33 7.46
N LEU A 326 -11.11 -1.90 6.27
CA LEU A 326 -10.52 -1.21 5.13
C LEU A 326 -11.29 0.05 4.77
N ARG A 327 -12.61 -0.02 4.68
CA ARG A 327 -13.48 1.15 4.49
C ARG A 327 -13.29 2.17 5.59
N TYR A 328 -13.29 1.71 6.86
CA TYR A 328 -13.11 2.60 8.00
C TYR A 328 -11.80 3.39 7.93
N LEU A 329 -10.69 2.73 7.56
CA LEU A 329 -9.37 3.35 7.39
C LEU A 329 -9.36 4.32 6.20
N ALA A 330 -9.84 3.91 5.03
CA ALA A 330 -9.88 4.74 3.82
C ALA A 330 -10.64 6.06 4.01
N LEU A 331 -11.61 6.06 4.92
CA LEU A 331 -12.48 7.18 5.24
C LEU A 331 -11.94 8.14 6.33
N ARG A 332 -10.81 7.82 6.97
CA ARG A 332 -10.24 8.68 8.02
C ARG A 332 -9.75 10.04 7.49
N PRO A 333 -9.02 10.10 6.36
CA PRO A 333 -8.54 11.35 5.78
C PRO A 333 -9.65 12.39 5.50
N SER A 334 -10.75 11.99 4.86
CA SER A 334 -11.88 12.89 4.56
C SER A 334 -12.59 13.42 5.79
N ARG A 335 -12.35 12.81 6.96
CA ARG A 335 -12.84 13.25 8.27
C ARG A 335 -11.78 14.04 9.06
N GLN A 336 -10.62 14.29 8.47
CA GLN A 336 -9.45 14.91 9.11
C GLN A 336 -9.04 14.19 10.39
N GLN A 337 -9.12 12.86 10.35
CA GLN A 337 -8.82 11.98 11.47
C GLN A 337 -7.71 11.01 11.12
N ALA A 338 -6.98 10.55 12.13
CA ALA A 338 -6.02 9.46 12.01
C ALA A 338 -6.03 8.56 13.25
N LEU A 339 -5.79 7.26 13.07
CA LEU A 339 -5.65 6.34 14.19
C LEU A 339 -4.25 6.43 14.78
N VAL A 340 -4.17 6.43 16.10
CA VAL A 340 -2.90 6.30 16.83
C VAL A 340 -2.61 4.85 17.17
N GLY A 341 -1.37 4.42 16.98
CA GLY A 341 -0.90 3.10 17.36
C GLY A 341 0.39 3.13 18.19
N GLN A 342 0.65 2.01 18.88
CA GLN A 342 1.89 1.77 19.61
C GLN A 342 2.43 0.39 19.26
N MET A 343 3.71 0.33 18.86
CA MET A 343 4.44 -0.91 18.59
C MET A 343 5.05 -1.49 19.87
N VAL A 344 5.15 -2.82 19.92
CA VAL A 344 5.98 -3.58 20.87
C VAL A 344 6.75 -4.67 20.12
N SER A 345 8.01 -4.89 20.49
CA SER A 345 8.89 -5.97 19.98
C SER A 345 9.24 -7.02 21.04
N ASP A 346 9.17 -6.66 22.34
CA ASP A 346 9.09 -7.61 23.45
C ASP A 346 7.70 -7.57 24.09
N ASN A 347 6.80 -8.39 23.55
CA ASN A 347 5.41 -8.45 23.99
C ASN A 347 5.24 -8.66 25.50
N SER A 348 6.20 -9.33 26.16
CA SER A 348 6.08 -9.66 27.58
C SER A 348 6.29 -8.44 28.49
N THR A 349 7.22 -7.56 28.13
CA THR A 349 7.60 -6.40 28.96
C THR A 349 7.01 -5.11 28.41
N GLU A 350 7.09 -4.90 27.09
CA GLU A 350 6.75 -3.64 26.43
C GLU A 350 5.25 -3.44 26.28
N TYR A 351 4.45 -4.51 26.18
CA TYR A 351 2.99 -4.38 26.20
C TYR A 351 2.52 -3.71 27.49
N THR A 352 3.06 -4.14 28.62
CA THR A 352 2.74 -3.53 29.91
C THR A 352 3.29 -2.10 29.98
N ALA A 353 4.53 -1.89 29.56
CA ALA A 353 5.21 -0.60 29.66
C ALA A 353 4.62 0.50 28.77
N TYR A 354 4.21 0.17 27.54
CA TYR A 354 3.84 1.17 26.53
C TYR A 354 2.38 1.11 26.09
N VAL A 355 1.67 0.00 26.31
CA VAL A 355 0.25 -0.11 25.88
C VAL A 355 -0.67 -0.08 27.08
N ALA A 356 -0.52 -1.01 28.01
CA ALA A 356 -1.36 -1.05 29.21
C ALA A 356 -1.11 0.15 30.13
N CYS A 357 0.15 0.62 30.24
CA CYS A 357 0.45 1.80 31.07
C CYS A 357 -0.11 3.09 30.49
N LEU A 358 -0.22 3.26 29.15
CA LEU A 358 -0.94 4.40 28.55
C LEU A 358 -2.40 4.42 29.01
N ALA A 359 -3.08 3.28 28.93
CA ALA A 359 -4.47 3.15 29.36
C ALA A 359 -4.67 3.27 30.87
N ALA A 360 -3.63 3.00 31.67
CA ALA A 360 -3.67 3.11 33.13
C ALA A 360 -3.36 4.52 33.65
N GLN A 361 -3.09 5.50 32.79
CA GLN A 361 -2.74 6.86 33.22
C GLN A 361 -3.93 7.53 33.93
N PRO A 362 -3.74 8.06 35.15
CA PRO A 362 -4.82 8.69 35.90
C PRO A 362 -5.37 9.93 35.18
N GLY A 363 -6.70 9.98 35.00
CA GLY A 363 -7.40 11.16 34.47
C GLY A 363 -7.64 11.13 32.96
N TRP A 364 -6.72 10.59 32.16
CA TRP A 364 -6.82 10.60 30.69
C TRP A 364 -6.65 9.24 30.01
N GLY A 365 -6.21 8.21 30.74
CA GLY A 365 -5.75 6.94 30.17
C GLY A 365 -6.64 6.41 29.04
N ARG A 366 -6.05 6.34 27.84
CA ARG A 366 -6.69 5.86 26.60
C ARG A 366 -5.87 4.74 26.01
N TRP A 367 -6.54 3.80 25.37
CA TRP A 367 -5.85 2.74 24.63
C TRP A 367 -5.50 3.23 23.22
N PRO A 368 -4.29 2.98 22.69
CA PRO A 368 -4.02 3.25 21.28
C PRO A 368 -5.03 2.49 20.41
N ALA A 369 -5.41 2.99 19.23
CA ALA A 369 -6.34 2.25 18.37
C ALA A 369 -5.70 0.99 17.77
N ILE A 370 -4.40 1.06 17.46
CA ILE A 370 -3.64 -0.03 16.84
C ILE A 370 -2.54 -0.54 17.78
N LEU A 371 -2.56 -1.84 18.05
CA LEU A 371 -1.44 -2.55 18.66
C LEU A 371 -0.52 -3.09 17.55
N GLY A 372 0.69 -2.56 17.46
CA GLY A 372 1.73 -3.11 16.59
C GLY A 372 2.54 -4.18 17.31
N LEU A 373 2.67 -5.35 16.70
CA LEU A 373 3.44 -6.49 17.22
C LEU A 373 4.58 -6.80 16.25
N ALA A 374 5.83 -6.53 16.66
CA ALA A 374 7.01 -6.78 15.86
C ALA A 374 7.62 -8.14 16.16
N VAL A 375 7.67 -9.00 15.14
CA VAL A 375 8.29 -10.32 15.21
C VAL A 375 9.65 -10.27 14.50
N GLU A 376 10.66 -9.83 15.25
CA GLU A 376 12.00 -9.50 14.73
C GLU A 376 13.16 -10.00 15.64
N LYS A 377 12.93 -11.05 16.43
CA LYS A 377 13.93 -11.58 17.39
C LYS A 377 15.22 -12.02 16.70
N GLN A 378 16.36 -11.65 17.30
CA GLN A 378 17.70 -11.96 16.79
C GLN A 378 18.21 -13.37 17.13
N ASN A 379 17.60 -14.07 18.10
CA ASN A 379 18.23 -15.24 18.75
C ASN A 379 17.41 -16.56 18.69
N ALA A 380 16.26 -16.61 18.03
CA ALA A 380 15.50 -17.85 17.84
C ALA A 380 14.66 -17.81 16.54
N PRO A 381 14.49 -18.96 15.85
CA PRO A 381 13.56 -19.10 14.74
C PRO A 381 12.14 -18.64 15.15
N LEU A 382 11.49 -17.91 14.24
CA LEU A 382 10.36 -17.06 14.57
C LEU A 382 9.04 -17.84 14.61
N ASP A 383 8.37 -17.73 15.75
CA ASP A 383 6.98 -18.09 15.97
C ASP A 383 6.23 -16.82 16.40
N ILE A 384 5.11 -16.52 15.73
CA ILE A 384 4.24 -15.38 16.08
C ILE A 384 3.33 -15.70 17.27
N SER A 385 3.38 -16.89 17.87
CA SER A 385 2.50 -17.32 18.97
C SER A 385 2.46 -16.31 20.11
N ALA A 386 3.63 -15.81 20.53
CA ALA A 386 3.70 -14.79 21.57
C ALA A 386 3.03 -13.47 21.16
N SER A 387 3.00 -13.13 19.87
CA SER A 387 2.26 -11.97 19.36
C SER A 387 0.76 -12.25 19.34
N VAL A 388 0.36 -13.44 18.91
CA VAL A 388 -1.06 -13.83 18.87
C VAL A 388 -1.67 -13.87 20.28
N ASP A 389 -0.91 -14.23 21.32
CA ASP A 389 -1.38 -14.20 22.71
C ASP A 389 -1.76 -12.80 23.20
N HIS A 390 -1.16 -11.74 22.66
CA HIS A 390 -1.56 -10.35 22.92
C HIS A 390 -2.58 -9.84 21.89
N ALA A 391 -2.51 -10.30 20.64
CA ALA A 391 -3.43 -9.90 19.58
C ALA A 391 -4.88 -10.29 19.89
N ILE A 392 -5.13 -11.53 20.33
CA ILE A 392 -6.48 -12.04 20.61
C ILE A 392 -7.23 -11.17 21.62
N PRO A 393 -6.74 -10.95 22.86
CA PRO A 393 -7.47 -10.15 23.83
C PRO A 393 -7.62 -8.69 23.38
N TYR A 394 -6.66 -8.16 22.64
CA TYR A 394 -6.75 -6.78 22.14
C TYR A 394 -7.81 -6.62 21.05
N SER A 395 -7.89 -7.57 20.11
CA SER A 395 -8.94 -7.63 19.08
C SER A 395 -10.33 -7.86 19.69
N LEU A 396 -10.46 -8.74 20.69
CA LEU A 396 -11.71 -8.96 21.41
C LEU A 396 -12.20 -7.70 22.15
N ALA A 397 -11.28 -6.81 22.55
CA ALA A 397 -11.60 -5.51 23.11
C ALA A 397 -11.92 -4.43 22.05
N GLY A 398 -12.03 -4.80 20.77
CA GLY A 398 -12.35 -3.89 19.66
C GLY A 398 -11.14 -3.18 19.03
N GLY A 399 -9.93 -3.45 19.50
CA GLY A 399 -8.69 -2.88 18.97
C GLY A 399 -8.25 -3.51 17.66
N ILE A 400 -7.48 -2.75 16.89
CA ILE A 400 -6.88 -3.22 15.64
C ILE A 400 -5.48 -3.76 15.94
N VAL A 401 -5.10 -4.84 15.27
CA VAL A 401 -3.77 -5.45 15.43
C VAL A 401 -3.00 -5.37 14.12
N GLN A 402 -1.76 -4.92 14.21
CA GLN A 402 -0.76 -5.08 13.15
C GLN A 402 0.30 -6.10 13.58
N ILE A 403 0.69 -6.99 12.68
CA ILE A 403 1.81 -7.91 12.88
C ILE A 403 2.88 -7.61 11.82
N LYS A 404 4.02 -7.07 12.27
CA LYS A 404 5.26 -7.00 11.46
C LYS A 404 5.97 -8.34 11.55
N TRP A 405 6.26 -8.94 10.40
CA TRP A 405 6.99 -10.20 10.35
C TRP A 405 8.33 -10.04 9.61
N ALA A 406 9.41 -9.94 10.39
CA ALA A 406 10.78 -9.85 9.87
C ALA A 406 11.42 -11.24 9.93
N MET A 407 11.29 -12.01 8.83
CA MET A 407 11.67 -13.42 8.79
C MET A 407 13.18 -13.67 8.85
N TRP A 408 13.57 -14.84 9.33
CA TRP A 408 14.97 -15.27 9.27
C TRP A 408 15.38 -15.63 7.83
N ASN A 409 16.68 -15.60 7.54
CA ASN A 409 17.24 -16.03 6.27
C ASN A 409 17.13 -17.58 6.17
N PRO A 410 16.34 -18.11 5.22
CA PRO A 410 16.02 -19.54 5.18
C PRO A 410 17.20 -20.43 4.76
N TRP A 411 18.18 -19.92 4.01
CA TRP A 411 19.39 -20.69 3.65
C TRP A 411 20.25 -21.00 4.86
N ARG A 412 20.23 -20.10 5.84
CA ARG A 412 21.12 -20.10 7.01
C ARG A 412 20.45 -20.68 8.25
N ALA A 413 19.15 -20.96 8.19
CA ALA A 413 18.34 -21.40 9.33
C ALA A 413 18.88 -22.66 10.03
N HIS A 414 19.42 -23.61 9.26
CA HIS A 414 19.96 -24.86 9.80
C HIS A 414 21.26 -24.66 10.61
N LEU A 415 21.89 -23.49 10.51
CA LEU A 415 23.11 -23.11 11.24
C LEU A 415 22.80 -22.31 12.52
N ALA A 416 21.53 -22.03 12.79
CA ALA A 416 21.11 -21.29 13.97
C ALA A 416 21.47 -22.08 15.24
N THR A 417 22.31 -21.50 16.09
CA THR A 417 22.54 -22.00 17.45
C THR A 417 22.07 -20.96 18.46
N PRO A 418 21.57 -21.37 19.65
CA PRO A 418 21.30 -20.42 20.72
C PRO A 418 22.61 -19.67 21.02
N ASN A 419 22.64 -18.36 20.78
CA ASN A 419 23.76 -17.43 20.96
C ASN A 419 24.61 -17.07 19.72
N GLN A 420 24.27 -17.53 18.50
CA GLN A 420 24.89 -17.01 17.27
C GLN A 420 23.87 -16.25 16.42
N GLN A 421 24.22 -15.01 16.02
CA GLN A 421 23.48 -14.20 15.04
C GLN A 421 23.69 -14.78 13.63
N ILE A 422 23.22 -16.00 13.38
CA ILE A 422 23.26 -16.66 12.06
C ILE A 422 21.83 -16.93 11.65
N GLY A 423 21.46 -16.50 10.44
CA GLY A 423 20.10 -16.61 9.93
C GLY A 423 19.13 -15.55 10.43
N PHE A 424 19.53 -14.62 11.30
CA PHE A 424 18.69 -13.48 11.69
C PHE A 424 18.28 -12.64 10.45
N PRO A 425 17.25 -11.77 10.55
CA PRO A 425 16.72 -11.08 9.36
C PRO A 425 17.73 -10.25 8.56
N GLY A 426 18.80 -9.79 9.19
CA GLY A 426 19.90 -9.07 8.55
C GLY A 426 21.09 -9.92 8.11
N ASP A 427 21.00 -11.26 8.17
CA ASP A 427 22.04 -12.14 7.63
C ASP A 427 22.02 -12.09 6.08
N GLN A 428 23.01 -11.38 5.51
CA GLN A 428 23.14 -11.15 4.07
C GLN A 428 23.80 -12.31 3.29
N ASN A 429 24.06 -13.46 3.92
CA ASN A 429 24.79 -14.57 3.29
C ASN A 429 23.88 -15.56 2.53
N GLN A 430 24.41 -16.12 1.43
CA GLN A 430 23.79 -17.22 0.65
C GLN A 430 22.39 -16.92 0.09
N ILE A 431 22.11 -15.66 -0.23
CA ILE A 431 20.80 -15.23 -0.71
C ILE A 431 20.67 -15.52 -2.21
N ASP A 432 19.62 -16.26 -2.56
CA ASP A 432 19.29 -16.63 -3.93
C ASP A 432 17.76 -16.68 -4.11
N ILE A 433 17.10 -15.51 -4.04
CA ILE A 433 15.64 -15.43 -4.16
C ILE A 433 15.11 -16.12 -5.44
N PRO A 434 15.73 -15.96 -6.63
CA PRO A 434 15.31 -16.73 -7.81
C PRO A 434 15.30 -18.24 -7.53
N GLY A 435 16.39 -18.78 -6.98
CA GLY A 435 16.48 -20.19 -6.61
C GLY A 435 15.51 -20.59 -5.49
N LEU A 436 15.11 -19.68 -4.60
CA LEU A 436 14.06 -19.92 -3.60
C LEU A 436 12.69 -20.08 -4.25
N LEU A 437 12.38 -19.22 -5.23
CA LEU A 437 11.11 -19.17 -5.93
C LEU A 437 10.96 -20.35 -6.89
N ASP A 438 12.05 -20.72 -7.57
CA ASP A 438 12.12 -21.85 -8.50
C ASP A 438 13.40 -22.69 -8.29
N PRO A 439 13.41 -23.55 -7.27
CA PRO A 439 14.60 -24.32 -6.91
C PRO A 439 14.95 -25.40 -7.93
N ALA A 440 14.04 -25.81 -8.81
CA ALA A 440 14.19 -27.02 -9.62
C ALA A 440 14.74 -26.78 -11.03
N GLY A 441 14.70 -25.56 -11.57
CA GLY A 441 15.28 -25.34 -12.90
C GLY A 441 16.15 -24.12 -13.09
N ILE A 442 16.46 -23.37 -12.02
CA ILE A 442 17.53 -22.39 -12.12
C ILE A 442 18.86 -23.10 -11.88
N THR A 443 19.68 -23.20 -12.93
CA THR A 443 20.97 -23.91 -12.90
C THR A 443 22.18 -22.97 -12.86
N THR A 444 21.97 -21.66 -12.71
CA THR A 444 23.02 -20.62 -12.81
C THR A 444 23.14 -19.71 -11.59
N THR A 445 22.72 -20.17 -10.41
CA THR A 445 22.73 -19.33 -9.19
C THR A 445 23.94 -19.57 -8.31
N ASN A 446 24.07 -18.73 -7.27
CA ASN A 446 25.13 -18.78 -6.27
C ASN A 446 25.01 -19.99 -5.31
N ASN A 447 23.89 -20.72 -5.35
CA ASN A 447 23.60 -21.87 -4.51
C ASN A 447 23.29 -23.10 -5.38
N THR A 448 23.48 -24.29 -4.81
CA THR A 448 23.08 -25.55 -5.46
C THR A 448 21.55 -25.74 -5.42
N VAL A 449 21.01 -26.53 -6.35
CA VAL A 449 19.59 -26.95 -6.34
C VAL A 449 19.16 -27.54 -4.99
N ALA A 450 20.03 -28.35 -4.37
CA ALA A 450 19.74 -28.95 -3.06
C ALA A 450 19.63 -27.92 -1.94
N GLU A 451 20.52 -26.92 -1.91
CA GLU A 451 20.47 -25.82 -0.94
C GLU A 451 19.21 -24.97 -1.13
N ASN A 452 18.82 -24.70 -2.37
CA ASN A 452 17.60 -23.95 -2.69
C ASN A 452 16.32 -24.71 -2.32
N LEU A 453 16.26 -26.01 -2.59
CA LEU A 453 15.16 -26.87 -2.13
C LEU A 453 15.06 -26.88 -0.60
N ALA A 454 16.18 -26.99 0.10
CA ALA A 454 16.21 -26.97 1.56
C ALA A 454 15.74 -25.62 2.13
N ALA A 455 16.24 -24.49 1.59
CA ALA A 455 15.82 -23.16 2.00
C ALA A 455 14.32 -22.93 1.74
N ARG A 456 13.81 -23.35 0.58
CA ARG A 456 12.38 -23.23 0.26
C ARG A 456 11.52 -24.04 1.24
N ALA A 457 11.91 -25.27 1.55
CA ALA A 457 11.19 -26.10 2.51
C ALA A 457 11.13 -25.45 3.90
N VAL A 458 12.23 -24.84 4.35
CA VAL A 458 12.28 -24.08 5.61
C VAL A 458 11.34 -22.86 5.56
N LEU A 459 11.41 -22.05 4.50
CA LEU A 459 10.54 -20.87 4.38
C LEU A 459 9.06 -21.26 4.40
N LEU A 460 8.66 -22.27 3.61
CA LEU A 460 7.27 -22.73 3.58
C LEU A 460 6.82 -23.24 4.96
N SER A 461 7.69 -23.98 5.67
CA SER A 461 7.38 -24.42 7.03
C SER A 461 7.15 -23.25 7.99
N TRP A 462 7.89 -22.15 7.87
CA TRP A 462 7.66 -20.96 8.69
C TRP A 462 6.35 -20.25 8.33
N ILE A 463 6.05 -20.11 7.03
CA ILE A 463 4.78 -19.53 6.59
C ILE A 463 3.61 -20.36 7.11
N ASP A 464 3.71 -21.69 7.07
CA ASP A 464 2.67 -22.61 7.55
C ASP A 464 2.49 -22.54 9.09
N THR A 465 3.59 -22.38 9.84
CA THR A 465 3.51 -22.10 11.29
C THR A 465 2.82 -20.76 11.56
N VAL A 466 3.21 -19.69 10.85
CA VAL A 466 2.55 -18.38 10.95
C VAL A 466 1.06 -18.50 10.63
N ALA A 467 0.70 -19.24 9.59
CA ALA A 467 -0.69 -19.50 9.22
C ALA A 467 -1.47 -20.15 10.37
N THR A 468 -0.88 -21.14 11.04
CA THR A 468 -1.51 -21.82 12.20
C THR A 468 -1.88 -20.82 13.31
N HIS A 469 -1.01 -19.85 13.59
CA HIS A 469 -1.27 -18.85 14.63
C HIS A 469 -2.26 -17.77 14.16
N LEU A 470 -2.25 -17.39 12.88
CA LEU A 470 -3.26 -16.51 12.30
C LEU A 470 -4.65 -17.18 12.27
N ILE A 471 -4.72 -18.48 11.99
CA ILE A 471 -5.94 -19.29 12.13
C ILE A 471 -6.44 -19.25 13.58
N ARG A 472 -5.54 -19.45 14.55
CA ARG A 472 -5.90 -19.35 15.97
C ARG A 472 -6.46 -17.96 16.32
N HIS A 473 -5.86 -16.88 15.82
CA HIS A 473 -6.38 -15.52 16.02
C HIS A 473 -7.77 -15.36 15.40
N ARG A 474 -7.93 -15.72 14.14
CA ARG A 474 -9.22 -15.70 13.42
C ARG A 474 -10.31 -16.42 14.20
N ASP A 475 -10.05 -17.66 14.60
CA ASP A 475 -11.04 -18.52 15.24
C ASP A 475 -11.40 -18.01 16.64
N ALA A 476 -10.43 -17.49 17.40
CA ALA A 476 -10.65 -16.96 18.74
C ALA A 476 -11.33 -15.58 18.77
N THR A 477 -11.23 -14.81 17.68
CA THR A 477 -11.74 -13.43 17.60
C THR A 477 -12.96 -13.28 16.69
N ASP A 478 -13.47 -14.40 16.17
CA ASP A 478 -14.57 -14.42 15.19
C ASP A 478 -14.22 -13.59 13.93
N GLY A 479 -13.01 -13.82 13.42
CA GLY A 479 -12.50 -13.23 12.18
C GLY A 479 -12.13 -11.75 12.28
N ALA A 480 -11.68 -11.27 13.44
CA ALA A 480 -11.15 -9.91 13.54
C ALA A 480 -9.96 -9.74 12.58
N PRO A 481 -9.85 -8.61 11.84
CA PRO A 481 -8.80 -8.47 10.85
C PRO A 481 -7.42 -8.24 11.46
N VAL A 482 -6.39 -8.63 10.72
CA VAL A 482 -4.99 -8.38 11.08
C VAL A 482 -4.32 -7.60 9.96
N LEU A 483 -3.73 -6.45 10.29
CA LEU A 483 -2.82 -5.72 9.40
C LEU A 483 -1.50 -6.52 9.33
N PHE A 484 -1.37 -7.37 8.33
CA PHE A 484 -0.22 -8.24 8.16
C PHE A 484 0.83 -7.55 7.29
N ARG A 485 2.01 -7.33 7.88
CA ARG A 485 3.11 -6.54 7.30
C ARG A 485 4.40 -7.37 7.19
N PRO A 486 4.49 -8.30 6.23
CA PRO A 486 5.70 -9.09 6.00
C PRO A 486 6.73 -8.31 5.18
N ILE A 487 8.01 -8.71 5.28
CA ILE A 487 9.09 -8.25 4.39
C ILE A 487 9.12 -6.73 4.14
N SER A 488 8.93 -5.96 5.21
CA SER A 488 8.94 -4.49 5.18
C SER A 488 10.33 -3.89 4.96
N GLU A 489 10.38 -2.60 4.64
CA GLU A 489 11.62 -1.82 4.48
C GLU A 489 12.54 -2.42 3.41
N MET A 490 11.95 -2.94 2.34
CA MET A 490 12.64 -3.64 1.26
C MET A 490 13.58 -2.75 0.45
N ASN A 491 13.36 -1.44 0.48
CA ASN A 491 14.27 -0.43 -0.05
C ASN A 491 15.45 -0.12 0.88
N GLY A 492 15.62 -0.83 2.00
CA GLY A 492 16.81 -0.79 2.85
C GLY A 492 17.75 -1.97 2.61
N SER A 493 19.00 -1.87 3.09
CA SER A 493 20.03 -2.92 2.93
C SER A 493 20.21 -3.82 4.16
N TRP A 494 19.44 -3.60 5.22
CA TRP A 494 19.58 -4.27 6.52
C TRP A 494 18.79 -5.56 6.66
N PHE A 495 17.91 -5.89 5.71
CA PHE A 495 17.20 -7.16 5.64
C PHE A 495 17.62 -7.98 4.43
N TRP A 496 17.59 -9.31 4.53
CA TRP A 496 18.02 -10.20 3.45
C TRP A 496 17.13 -10.11 2.20
N TRP A 497 15.87 -9.68 2.34
CA TRP A 497 14.96 -9.37 1.23
C TRP A 497 15.12 -7.94 0.70
N GLY A 498 15.91 -7.10 1.36
CA GLY A 498 16.11 -5.71 1.00
C GLY A 498 17.19 -5.49 -0.06
N HIS A 499 17.10 -4.40 -0.83
CA HIS A 499 17.98 -4.11 -1.97
C HIS A 499 18.09 -5.32 -2.91
N ARG A 500 16.94 -5.86 -3.31
CA ARG A 500 16.82 -6.95 -4.29
C ARG A 500 16.25 -6.40 -5.58
N THR A 501 16.27 -7.19 -6.64
CA THR A 501 15.56 -6.79 -7.85
C THR A 501 14.07 -6.64 -7.53
N ARG A 502 13.38 -5.76 -8.26
CA ARG A 502 11.93 -5.59 -8.12
C ARG A 502 11.20 -6.93 -8.29
N ALA A 503 11.62 -7.73 -9.28
CA ALA A 503 11.07 -9.05 -9.55
C ALA A 503 11.24 -10.02 -8.37
N ASP A 504 12.42 -10.05 -7.74
CA ASP A 504 12.69 -10.91 -6.58
C ASP A 504 11.79 -10.57 -5.39
N TYR A 505 11.68 -9.28 -5.06
CA TYR A 505 10.84 -8.84 -3.95
C TYR A 505 9.36 -9.18 -4.19
N ILE A 506 8.83 -8.87 -5.38
CA ILE A 506 7.44 -9.15 -5.73
C ILE A 506 7.19 -10.66 -5.77
N GLY A 507 8.14 -11.45 -6.27
CA GLY A 507 8.07 -12.91 -6.24
C GLY A 507 7.98 -13.47 -4.82
N LEU A 508 8.80 -12.95 -3.90
CA LEU A 508 8.76 -13.32 -2.48
C LEU A 508 7.45 -12.90 -1.81
N TRP A 509 6.97 -11.67 -2.08
CA TRP A 509 5.67 -11.19 -1.60
C TRP A 509 4.54 -12.14 -2.02
N ASN A 510 4.49 -12.49 -3.31
CA ASN A 510 3.47 -13.39 -3.86
C ASN A 510 3.56 -14.80 -3.27
N LEU A 511 4.76 -15.34 -3.06
CA LEU A 511 4.93 -16.64 -2.40
C LEU A 511 4.29 -16.66 -1.01
N ILE A 512 4.53 -15.62 -0.20
CA ILE A 512 3.97 -15.51 1.16
C ILE A 512 2.46 -15.34 1.09
N ARG A 513 1.98 -14.43 0.23
CA ARG A 513 0.56 -14.12 0.07
C ARG A 513 -0.24 -15.31 -0.43
N ASP A 514 0.19 -15.96 -1.50
CA ASP A 514 -0.53 -17.09 -2.08
C ASP A 514 -0.53 -18.29 -1.12
N ARG A 515 0.54 -18.49 -0.34
CA ARG A 515 0.57 -19.52 0.69
C ARG A 515 -0.43 -19.20 1.82
N LEU A 516 -0.50 -17.97 2.33
CA LEU A 516 -1.44 -17.62 3.41
C LEU A 516 -2.90 -17.52 2.94
N VAL A 517 -3.16 -16.87 1.80
CA VAL A 517 -4.51 -16.61 1.30
C VAL A 517 -5.06 -17.81 0.54
N THR A 518 -4.36 -18.28 -0.49
CA THR A 518 -4.87 -19.33 -1.39
C THR A 518 -4.75 -20.72 -0.79
N HIS A 519 -3.60 -21.05 -0.18
CA HIS A 519 -3.39 -22.39 0.39
C HIS A 519 -4.01 -22.56 1.78
N HIS A 520 -3.91 -21.57 2.67
CA HIS A 520 -4.47 -21.62 4.03
C HIS A 520 -5.85 -20.96 4.21
N GLY A 521 -6.39 -20.29 3.19
CA GLY A 521 -7.74 -19.69 3.24
C GLY A 521 -7.86 -18.51 4.22
N LEU A 522 -6.78 -17.73 4.42
CA LEU A 522 -6.77 -16.63 5.39
C LEU A 522 -7.22 -15.31 4.76
N HIS A 523 -8.53 -15.11 4.74
CA HIS A 523 -9.18 -13.92 4.16
C HIS A 523 -9.43 -12.77 5.18
N HIS A 524 -8.98 -12.92 6.42
CA HIS A 524 -9.08 -11.86 7.45
C HIS A 524 -7.81 -11.00 7.52
N LEU A 525 -6.84 -11.24 6.64
CA LEU A 525 -5.59 -10.49 6.58
C LEU A 525 -5.76 -9.25 5.69
N ILE A 526 -5.23 -8.13 6.15
CA ILE A 526 -5.08 -6.88 5.41
C ILE A 526 -3.58 -6.73 5.10
N TRP A 527 -3.23 -6.70 3.82
CA TRP A 527 -1.87 -6.73 3.32
C TRP A 527 -1.24 -5.33 3.33
N VAL A 528 -0.25 -5.13 4.21
CA VAL A 528 0.43 -3.85 4.41
C VAL A 528 1.80 -3.87 3.74
N TYR A 529 1.96 -3.11 2.65
CA TYR A 529 3.23 -2.84 1.99
C TYR A 529 3.91 -1.66 2.66
N GLU A 530 5.20 -1.77 2.99
CA GLU A 530 5.95 -0.71 3.67
C GLU A 530 7.36 -0.53 3.11
N SER A 531 7.67 0.69 2.64
CA SER A 531 9.03 1.15 2.38
C SER A 531 9.66 1.85 3.62
N ALA A 532 10.97 1.94 3.68
CA ALA A 532 11.67 2.89 4.55
C ALA A 532 11.48 4.34 4.07
N SER A 533 11.65 5.30 4.98
CA SER A 533 11.48 6.76 4.78
C SER A 533 12.48 7.36 3.79
N SER A 534 13.68 6.78 3.72
CA SER A 534 14.72 7.20 2.79
C SER A 534 14.43 6.71 1.39
N GLU A 535 14.58 7.60 0.41
CA GLU A 535 14.62 7.20 -1.00
C GLU A 535 15.74 6.19 -1.24
N HIS A 536 15.47 5.21 -2.10
CA HIS A 536 16.37 4.09 -2.34
C HIS A 536 17.63 4.54 -3.08
N GLN A 537 18.78 4.66 -2.43
CA GLN A 537 20.05 4.69 -3.17
C GLN A 537 20.27 3.31 -3.81
N HIS A 538 19.79 3.11 -5.04
CA HIS A 538 20.15 1.91 -5.81
C HIS A 538 21.67 1.88 -5.93
N PRO A 539 22.34 0.72 -5.80
CA PRO A 539 23.72 0.57 -6.25
C PRO A 539 23.73 0.59 -7.79
N SER A 540 23.29 1.70 -8.39
CA SER A 540 23.71 2.07 -9.72
C SER A 540 25.11 2.65 -9.55
N PRO A 541 26.00 2.54 -10.56
CA PRO A 541 27.27 3.24 -10.52
C PRO A 541 27.14 4.77 -10.38
N GLN A 542 25.92 5.32 -10.28
CA GLN A 542 25.60 6.75 -10.25
C GLN A 542 24.71 7.20 -9.07
N GLY A 543 24.37 6.35 -8.09
CA GLY A 543 23.71 6.79 -6.84
C GLY A 543 22.29 7.35 -6.94
N ALA A 544 21.50 6.98 -7.96
CA ALA A 544 20.11 7.45 -8.10
C ALA A 544 19.13 6.83 -7.08
N ALA A 545 18.29 7.70 -6.51
CA ALA A 545 17.17 7.37 -5.61
C ALA A 545 16.01 6.68 -6.37
N SER A 546 15.44 5.57 -5.89
CA SER A 546 14.14 5.05 -6.39
C SER A 546 12.99 5.48 -5.48
N ALA A 547 11.84 5.79 -6.11
CA ALA A 547 10.61 6.16 -5.42
C ALA A 547 10.11 5.06 -4.46
N SER A 548 9.34 5.45 -3.43
CA SER A 548 8.84 4.57 -2.36
C SER A 548 7.90 3.46 -2.86
N ASP A 549 7.33 3.63 -4.05
CA ASP A 549 6.43 2.70 -4.74
C ASP A 549 7.14 1.75 -5.72
N TYR A 550 8.47 1.84 -5.87
CA TYR A 550 9.21 0.99 -6.82
C TYR A 550 8.96 -0.52 -6.64
N TYR A 551 8.88 -0.97 -5.38
CA TYR A 551 8.65 -2.39 -5.04
C TYR A 551 7.17 -2.76 -4.94
N TYR A 552 6.24 -1.86 -5.29
CA TYR A 552 4.81 -2.07 -5.14
C TYR A 552 4.34 -3.34 -5.89
N PRO A 553 3.82 -4.36 -5.18
CA PRO A 553 3.41 -5.63 -5.78
C PRO A 553 2.14 -5.56 -6.66
N GLY A 554 1.32 -4.52 -6.49
CA GLY A 554 0.09 -4.31 -7.24
C GLY A 554 -1.17 -4.19 -6.39
N ASP A 555 -2.21 -3.57 -6.95
CA ASP A 555 -3.50 -3.28 -6.33
C ASP A 555 -4.30 -4.53 -5.95
N ASP A 556 -4.09 -5.64 -6.66
CA ASP A 556 -4.68 -6.95 -6.37
C ASP A 556 -3.91 -7.71 -5.29
N ARG A 557 -2.81 -7.14 -4.78
CA ARG A 557 -1.90 -7.76 -3.81
C ARG A 557 -1.72 -6.97 -2.52
N VAL A 558 -2.00 -5.66 -2.54
CA VAL A 558 -1.81 -4.74 -1.41
C VAL A 558 -3.12 -4.04 -1.06
N ASP A 559 -3.40 -3.96 0.23
CA ASP A 559 -4.54 -3.24 0.78
C ASP A 559 -4.14 -1.87 1.34
N VAL A 560 -2.96 -1.80 1.99
CA VAL A 560 -2.43 -0.59 2.63
C VAL A 560 -1.01 -0.34 2.15
N MET A 561 -0.76 0.86 1.62
CA MET A 561 0.54 1.29 1.10
C MET A 561 1.15 2.30 2.05
N THR A 562 2.39 2.07 2.48
CA THR A 562 2.96 2.81 3.61
C THR A 562 4.46 3.06 3.49
N HIS A 563 4.97 3.92 4.36
CA HIS A 563 6.40 4.05 4.64
C HIS A 563 6.64 4.23 6.15
N ASN A 564 7.86 3.98 6.62
CA ASN A 564 8.27 4.41 7.97
C ASN A 564 8.59 5.89 8.04
N LEU A 565 8.51 6.50 9.23
CA LEU A 565 8.89 7.90 9.41
C LEU A 565 9.54 8.15 10.77
N TYR A 566 10.83 8.43 10.74
CA TYR A 566 11.64 8.74 11.93
C TYR A 566 12.36 10.07 11.75
N ASP A 567 11.74 11.14 12.23
CA ASP A 567 12.24 12.50 12.09
C ASP A 567 11.66 13.42 13.18
N ASP A 568 12.44 14.39 13.65
CA ASP A 568 12.04 15.29 14.74
C ASP A 568 11.00 16.33 14.28
N ASP A 569 11.07 16.72 13.00
CA ASP A 569 10.05 17.54 12.37
C ASP A 569 8.91 16.70 11.78
N TRP A 570 9.05 15.37 11.84
CA TRP A 570 8.16 14.39 11.24
C TRP A 570 7.86 14.71 9.77
N ALA A 571 8.93 15.12 9.07
CA ALA A 571 8.92 15.57 7.69
C ALA A 571 9.62 14.55 6.78
N LEU A 572 9.02 14.24 5.64
CA LEU A 572 9.69 13.52 4.56
C LEU A 572 10.49 14.48 3.67
N GLY A 573 11.55 13.96 3.07
CA GLY A 573 12.33 14.66 2.04
C GLY A 573 11.65 14.72 0.67
N TRP A 574 10.47 14.11 0.54
CA TRP A 574 9.68 14.00 -0.68
C TRP A 574 8.20 14.23 -0.39
N ASP A 575 7.44 14.57 -1.43
CA ASP A 575 6.00 14.80 -1.36
C ASP A 575 5.24 13.47 -1.34
N ALA A 576 4.85 13.05 -0.13
CA ALA A 576 4.08 11.82 0.02
C ALA A 576 2.67 11.92 -0.56
N ASN A 577 2.03 13.09 -0.48
CA ASN A 577 0.66 13.24 -0.97
C ASN A 577 0.59 12.92 -2.47
N LYS A 578 1.59 13.37 -3.25
CA LYS A 578 1.69 13.07 -4.69
C LYS A 578 1.83 11.59 -5.00
N ILE A 579 2.61 10.83 -4.22
CA ILE A 579 2.76 9.39 -4.46
C ILE A 579 1.45 8.67 -4.11
N TYR A 580 0.89 8.95 -2.93
CA TYR A 580 -0.29 8.23 -2.44
C TYR A 580 -1.59 8.63 -3.14
N ALA A 581 -1.65 9.79 -3.81
CA ALA A 581 -2.78 10.15 -4.67
C ALA A 581 -2.89 9.31 -5.95
N ARG A 582 -1.81 8.61 -6.37
CA ARG A 582 -1.83 7.77 -7.58
C ARG A 582 -2.43 6.39 -7.37
N TYR A 583 -2.58 5.96 -6.12
CA TYR A 583 -2.98 4.60 -5.79
C TYR A 583 -4.27 4.64 -4.96
N PRO A 584 -5.34 3.93 -5.36
CA PRO A 584 -6.59 3.82 -4.59
C PRO A 584 -6.40 2.93 -3.35
N LYS A 585 -5.48 3.32 -2.46
CA LYS A 585 -4.97 2.53 -1.35
C LYS A 585 -4.93 3.36 -0.09
N ILE A 586 -5.15 2.69 1.03
CA ILE A 586 -5.04 3.32 2.34
C ILE A 586 -3.57 3.68 2.57
N TYR A 587 -3.32 4.94 2.92
CA TYR A 587 -2.01 5.41 3.32
C TYR A 587 -1.88 5.48 4.85
N GLY A 588 -0.76 5.03 5.39
CA GLY A 588 -0.44 5.12 6.81
C GLY A 588 1.07 5.05 7.07
N VAL A 589 1.45 5.21 8.33
CA VAL A 589 2.83 5.07 8.81
C VAL A 589 2.89 3.96 9.89
N PRO A 590 3.21 2.71 9.52
CA PRO A 590 3.12 1.55 10.41
C PRO A 590 4.30 1.43 11.40
N GLN A 591 5.24 2.37 11.33
CA GLN A 591 6.25 2.62 12.34
C GLN A 591 6.72 4.10 12.28
N ALA A 592 6.61 4.79 13.41
CA ALA A 592 6.90 6.21 13.55
C ALA A 592 7.77 6.48 14.78
N GLY A 593 8.47 7.61 14.80
CA GLY A 593 9.22 8.07 15.97
C GLY A 593 9.94 9.39 15.70
N PRO A 594 10.56 9.99 16.73
CA PRO A 594 11.62 10.98 16.52
C PRO A 594 12.79 10.37 15.74
N GLY A 595 13.68 11.22 15.23
CA GLY A 595 14.87 10.77 14.53
C GLY A 595 15.74 9.92 15.46
N LYS A 596 15.99 8.66 15.06
CA LYS A 596 16.65 7.63 15.90
C LYS A 596 18.03 8.04 16.43
N SER A 597 18.68 9.03 15.83
CA SER A 597 20.01 9.52 16.24
C SER A 597 20.00 11.00 16.65
N LEU A 598 18.83 11.62 16.77
CA LEU A 598 18.67 13.03 17.10
C LEU A 598 18.49 13.23 18.61
N PRO A 599 18.84 14.42 19.16
CA PRO A 599 18.81 14.68 20.60
C PRO A 599 17.46 14.38 21.28
N THR A 600 16.34 14.64 20.60
CA THR A 600 14.99 14.45 21.17
C THR A 600 14.69 12.99 21.50
N SER A 601 15.15 12.06 20.64
CA SER A 601 15.06 10.62 20.90
C SER A 601 15.94 10.18 22.09
N ARG A 602 16.90 11.00 22.54
CA ARG A 602 17.84 10.66 23.62
C ARG A 602 17.39 11.14 24.98
N ASP A 603 16.59 12.20 25.04
CA ASP A 603 16.14 12.81 26.29
C ASP A 603 14.62 12.71 26.51
N GLY A 604 13.87 12.20 25.53
CA GLY A 604 12.41 12.06 25.59
C GLY A 604 11.67 13.39 25.42
N SER A 605 12.30 14.38 24.80
CA SER A 605 11.73 15.72 24.59
C SER A 605 10.90 15.85 23.31
N PHE A 606 10.74 14.78 22.51
CA PHE A 606 9.91 14.82 21.31
C PHE A 606 8.45 15.17 21.67
N ASP A 607 7.85 16.07 20.89
CA ASP A 607 6.47 16.51 21.09
C ASP A 607 5.53 15.59 20.30
N ASN A 608 4.81 14.72 21.00
CA ASN A 608 3.88 13.77 20.38
C ASN A 608 2.79 14.45 19.53
N ARG A 609 2.43 15.72 19.80
CA ARG A 609 1.42 16.44 19.00
C ARG A 609 1.88 16.67 17.57
N ARG A 610 3.19 16.63 17.31
CA ARG A 610 3.75 16.75 15.96
C ARG A 610 3.20 15.70 15.00
N TYR A 611 2.90 14.48 15.46
CA TYR A 611 2.30 13.47 14.58
C TYR A 611 1.01 13.97 13.93
N ILE A 612 0.06 14.46 14.73
CA ILE A 612 -1.25 14.87 14.23
C ILE A 612 -1.20 16.23 13.52
N ASP A 613 -0.33 17.13 13.96
CA ASP A 613 -0.14 18.43 13.31
C ASP A 613 0.47 18.28 11.91
N GLN A 614 1.44 17.38 11.73
CA GLN A 614 2.03 17.10 10.42
C GLN A 614 1.12 16.24 9.54
N ILE A 615 0.28 15.36 10.10
CA ILE A 615 -0.78 14.70 9.31
C ILE A 615 -1.69 15.76 8.69
N ALA A 616 -2.17 16.72 9.48
CA ALA A 616 -3.03 17.78 8.97
C ALA A 616 -2.33 18.72 7.98
N ALA A 617 -1.04 19.02 8.19
CA ALA A 617 -0.30 20.00 7.39
C ALA A 617 0.38 19.43 6.13
N ARG A 618 0.79 18.16 6.13
CA ARG A 618 1.65 17.58 5.08
C ARG A 618 1.16 16.25 4.54
N TYR A 619 0.39 15.50 5.32
CA TYR A 619 -0.02 14.14 4.95
C TYR A 619 -1.53 13.96 5.07
N PRO A 620 -2.33 14.80 4.39
CA PRO A 620 -3.77 14.87 4.62
C PRO A 620 -4.48 13.54 4.26
N ARG A 621 -3.85 12.70 3.43
CA ARG A 621 -4.31 11.33 3.07
C ARG A 621 -3.97 10.24 4.11
N MET A 622 -3.25 10.56 5.18
CA MET A 622 -2.80 9.54 6.13
C MET A 622 -3.93 9.09 7.07
N SER A 623 -4.21 7.78 7.08
CA SER A 623 -5.26 7.18 7.91
C SER A 623 -4.79 6.82 9.32
N PHE A 624 -3.50 6.54 9.53
CA PHE A 624 -2.97 6.10 10.82
C PHE A 624 -1.46 6.26 10.92
N PHE A 625 -0.95 6.32 12.15
CA PHE A 625 0.46 6.14 12.46
C PHE A 625 0.64 5.22 13.67
N ILE A 626 1.78 4.53 13.77
CA ILE A 626 2.10 3.63 14.88
C ILE A 626 3.48 4.00 15.44
N ALA A 627 3.53 4.61 16.63
CA ALA A 627 4.79 4.94 17.28
C ALA A 627 5.57 3.67 17.65
N TRP A 628 6.88 3.66 17.44
CA TRP A 628 7.74 2.52 17.78
C TRP A 628 7.91 2.36 19.30
N ASN A 629 8.41 1.21 19.77
CA ASN A 629 8.81 1.04 21.17
C ASN A 629 10.14 1.76 21.45
N SER A 630 10.34 2.19 22.69
CA SER A 630 11.66 2.67 23.12
C SER A 630 12.61 1.49 23.34
N PHE A 631 13.91 1.70 23.10
CA PHE A 631 14.91 0.62 23.19
C PHE A 631 16.29 1.15 23.60
N TYR A 632 17.16 0.24 24.06
CA TYR A 632 18.54 0.57 24.41
C TYR A 632 19.51 0.20 23.27
N THR A 633 20.43 1.11 22.95
CA THR A 633 21.56 0.83 22.05
C THR A 633 22.84 0.54 22.85
N GLY A 634 23.70 -0.33 22.32
CA GLY A 634 25.03 -0.61 22.87
C GLY A 634 25.06 -1.44 24.16
N GLY A 635 24.14 -2.39 24.33
CA GLY A 635 24.14 -3.27 25.53
C GLY A 635 23.73 -2.56 26.83
N GLY A 636 22.85 -1.56 26.73
CA GLY A 636 22.29 -0.83 27.88
C GLY A 636 22.81 0.60 28.09
N GLY A 637 23.62 1.13 27.17
CA GLY A 637 24.29 2.43 27.33
C GLY A 637 23.43 3.65 27.02
N THR A 638 22.62 3.63 25.96
CA THR A 638 21.80 4.78 25.55
C THR A 638 20.36 4.38 25.33
N HIS A 639 19.43 5.03 26.03
CA HIS A 639 18.00 4.84 25.87
C HIS A 639 17.49 5.69 24.69
N ASN A 640 16.73 5.09 23.79
CA ASN A 640 16.09 5.72 22.65
C ASN A 640 14.60 5.80 22.95
N HIS A 641 14.10 7.00 23.24
CA HIS A 641 12.72 7.29 23.60
C HIS A 641 11.86 7.44 22.35
N LEU A 642 11.18 6.36 21.91
CA LEU A 642 10.28 6.40 20.75
C LEU A 642 8.81 6.17 21.12
N ALA A 643 8.54 5.45 22.23
CA ALA A 643 7.19 5.19 22.67
C ALA A 643 6.46 6.49 23.01
N ILE A 644 5.14 6.52 22.80
CA ILE A 644 4.32 7.71 23.08
C ILE A 644 4.50 8.15 24.54
N LEU A 645 4.44 7.20 25.47
CA LEU A 645 4.54 7.47 26.91
C LEU A 645 5.91 8.01 27.34
N ASP A 646 6.97 7.71 26.58
CA ASP A 646 8.33 8.14 26.90
C ASP A 646 8.67 9.55 26.37
N ASN A 647 7.71 10.20 25.70
CA ASN A 647 7.87 11.50 25.06
C ASN A 647 6.84 12.52 25.59
N ALA A 648 7.04 13.80 25.29
CA ALA A 648 6.20 14.88 25.78
C ALA A 648 4.80 14.85 25.14
N TYR A 649 3.81 15.38 25.86
CA TYR A 649 2.44 15.60 25.36
C TYR A 649 1.66 14.35 24.93
N ALA A 650 1.90 13.21 25.59
CA ALA A 650 1.19 11.95 25.34
C ALA A 650 -0.33 12.08 25.59
N GLU A 651 -0.73 12.75 26.68
CA GLU A 651 -2.14 13.00 27.01
C GLU A 651 -2.81 13.84 25.93
N GLU A 652 -2.17 14.96 25.55
CA GLU A 652 -2.70 15.89 24.58
C GLU A 652 -2.85 15.26 23.20
N LEU A 653 -1.90 14.40 22.78
CA LEU A 653 -2.05 13.62 21.56
C LEU A 653 -3.28 12.71 21.61
N LEU A 654 -3.45 11.93 22.69
CA LEU A 654 -4.56 10.96 22.78
C LEU A 654 -5.92 11.61 23.04
N ALA A 655 -5.93 12.85 23.53
CA ALA A 655 -7.14 13.64 23.74
C ALA A 655 -7.52 14.52 22.52
N ASP A 656 -6.65 14.64 21.52
CA ASP A 656 -6.91 15.44 20.32
C ASP A 656 -8.10 14.84 19.52
N PRO A 657 -9.13 15.63 19.16
CA PRO A 657 -10.31 15.12 18.46
C PRO A 657 -10.03 14.59 17.03
N ARG A 658 -8.87 14.92 16.47
CA ARG A 658 -8.39 14.37 15.19
C ARG A 658 -7.78 12.97 15.36
N VAL A 659 -7.46 12.56 16.58
CA VAL A 659 -6.85 11.26 16.88
C VAL A 659 -7.92 10.26 17.31
N ILE A 660 -7.94 9.10 16.66
CA ILE A 660 -8.81 7.99 17.02
C ILE A 660 -8.05 7.01 17.90
N THR A 661 -8.56 6.81 19.12
CA THR A 661 -8.11 5.80 20.09
C THR A 661 -8.98 4.54 20.04
N ARG A 662 -8.61 3.46 20.72
CA ARG A 662 -9.39 2.20 20.73
C ARG A 662 -10.81 2.43 21.24
N ASP A 663 -10.95 3.29 22.24
CA ASP A 663 -12.21 3.58 22.92
C ASP A 663 -13.22 4.27 21.96
N GLU A 664 -12.72 4.88 20.90
CA GLU A 664 -13.46 5.58 19.85
C GLU A 664 -13.64 4.75 18.57
N LEU A 665 -13.04 3.57 18.48
CA LEU A 665 -13.17 2.71 17.30
C LEU A 665 -14.61 2.25 17.09
N ARG A 666 -15.16 2.56 15.91
CA ARG A 666 -16.50 2.17 15.47
C ARG A 666 -16.46 1.65 14.03
N TRP A 667 -15.58 0.68 13.77
CA TRP A 667 -15.39 0.08 12.44
C TRP A 667 -16.21 -1.19 12.23
N LEU A 668 -16.63 -1.86 13.31
CA LEU A 668 -17.68 -2.89 13.27
C LEU A 668 -19.01 -2.26 13.71
N PRO A 669 -20.14 -2.55 13.04
CA PRO A 669 -21.44 -2.23 13.60
C PRO A 669 -21.59 -2.90 14.98
N PRO A 670 -22.28 -2.28 15.94
CA PRO A 670 -22.51 -2.89 17.24
C PRO A 670 -23.15 -4.26 17.03
N ARG A 671 -22.47 -5.32 17.50
CA ARG A 671 -22.99 -6.68 17.45
C ARG A 671 -24.31 -6.67 18.24
N GLN A 672 -25.46 -6.70 17.57
CA GLN A 672 -26.69 -7.06 18.26
C GLN A 672 -26.47 -8.50 18.77
N PRO A 673 -26.53 -8.75 20.08
CA PRO A 673 -26.49 -10.11 20.57
C PRO A 673 -27.65 -10.84 19.89
N ALA A 674 -27.34 -11.90 19.14
CA ALA A 674 -28.37 -12.76 18.60
C ALA A 674 -29.21 -13.25 19.79
N ALA A 675 -30.46 -12.78 19.88
CA ALA A 675 -31.40 -13.33 20.84
C ALA A 675 -31.68 -14.77 20.38
N LEU A 676 -30.94 -15.72 20.95
CA LEU A 676 -31.19 -17.14 20.77
C LEU A 676 -32.51 -17.46 21.49
N ALA A 677 -33.63 -17.31 20.79
CA ALA A 677 -34.88 -17.91 21.21
C ALA A 677 -34.79 -19.42 20.93
N THR A 678 -34.64 -20.22 21.96
CA THR A 678 -34.70 -21.67 21.86
C THR A 678 -36.14 -22.12 21.70
N SER A 679 -36.54 -22.47 20.47
CA SER A 679 -37.66 -23.39 20.27
C SER A 679 -37.36 -24.33 19.10
N SER A 680 -37.15 -25.61 19.43
CA SER A 680 -37.24 -26.81 18.58
C SER A 680 -36.67 -26.74 17.15
N ASP A 681 -35.48 -27.33 16.97
CA ASP A 681 -34.91 -27.95 15.74
C ASP A 681 -35.00 -27.23 14.39
N THR A 682 -35.26 -25.92 14.36
CA THR A 682 -35.09 -25.11 13.16
C THR A 682 -34.48 -23.75 13.51
N LEU A 683 -33.29 -23.46 12.98
CA LEU A 683 -32.67 -22.14 13.12
C LEU A 683 -33.43 -21.14 12.23
N VAL A 684 -34.34 -20.36 12.81
CA VAL A 684 -35.00 -19.23 12.12
C VAL A 684 -34.32 -17.94 12.56
N ALA A 685 -33.48 -17.38 11.70
CA ALA A 685 -32.94 -16.04 11.89
C ALA A 685 -33.94 -15.01 11.32
N THR A 686 -34.67 -14.30 12.17
CA THR A 686 -35.47 -13.15 11.73
C THR A 686 -34.59 -11.90 11.69
N TRP A 687 -34.25 -11.45 10.49
CA TRP A 687 -33.69 -10.12 10.27
C TRP A 687 -34.78 -9.07 10.44
N GLN A 688 -34.66 -8.18 11.44
CA GLN A 688 -35.37 -6.90 11.42
C GLN A 688 -34.50 -5.91 10.66
N ALA A 689 -34.90 -5.56 9.44
CA ALA A 689 -34.29 -4.44 8.72
C ALA A 689 -34.45 -3.16 9.56
N PRO A 690 -33.46 -2.25 9.57
CA PRO A 690 -33.63 -0.93 10.16
C PRO A 690 -34.83 -0.24 9.50
N ALA A 691 -35.60 0.50 10.30
CA ALA A 691 -36.74 1.26 9.78
C ALA A 691 -36.26 2.18 8.64
N PRO A 692 -36.89 2.17 7.46
CA PRO A 692 -36.50 3.04 6.38
C PRO A 692 -36.61 4.50 6.82
N PRO A 693 -35.73 5.40 6.32
CA PRO A 693 -35.84 6.82 6.60
C PRO A 693 -37.21 7.34 6.17
N SER A 694 -37.79 8.21 7.00
CA SER A 694 -39.09 8.82 6.75
C SER A 694 -39.08 9.53 5.39
N PRO A 695 -40.01 9.24 4.46
CA PRO A 695 -40.01 9.89 3.16
C PRO A 695 -40.40 11.37 3.32
N ALA A 696 -39.53 12.28 2.84
CA ALA A 696 -39.90 13.66 2.58
C ALA A 696 -40.96 13.72 1.45
N PRO A 697 -41.90 14.68 1.48
CA PRO A 697 -43.10 14.61 0.67
C PRO A 697 -42.83 15.10 -0.75
N SER A 698 -43.23 14.32 -1.76
CA SER A 698 -44.00 14.79 -2.91
C SER A 698 -44.45 13.63 -3.80
N ALA A 699 -45.69 13.74 -4.23
CA ALA A 699 -46.51 12.72 -4.85
C ALA A 699 -46.10 12.37 -6.28
N PHE A 700 -46.33 11.11 -6.67
CA PHE A 700 -47.11 10.81 -7.88
C PHE A 700 -47.83 9.46 -7.70
N LEU A 701 -49.15 9.49 -7.83
CA LEU A 701 -50.08 8.37 -7.76
C LEU A 701 -50.03 7.54 -9.05
N LEU A 702 -50.00 6.22 -8.90
CA LEU A 702 -50.85 5.35 -9.73
C LEU A 702 -51.37 4.18 -8.89
N GLU A 703 -52.68 4.22 -8.63
CA GLU A 703 -53.45 3.16 -7.99
C GLU A 703 -53.52 1.90 -8.86
N ILE A 704 -53.32 0.73 -8.25
CA ILE A 704 -54.21 -0.43 -8.42
C ILE A 704 -54.41 -1.06 -7.03
N ALA A 705 -55.65 -1.12 -6.57
CA ALA A 705 -56.10 -1.81 -5.35
C ALA A 705 -57.23 -2.82 -5.73
N PRO A 706 -57.82 -3.60 -4.80
CA PRO A 706 -57.32 -4.89 -4.31
C PRO A 706 -58.40 -6.00 -4.28
N SER A 707 -58.03 -7.28 -4.14
CA SER A 707 -58.85 -8.36 -3.55
C SER A 707 -58.04 -9.67 -3.52
N SER A 708 -58.04 -10.58 -2.55
CA SER A 708 -58.75 -10.78 -1.28
C SER A 708 -58.19 -12.08 -0.65
N THR A 709 -58.08 -12.13 0.69
CA THR A 709 -58.22 -13.32 1.58
C THR A 709 -57.31 -14.56 1.40
N GLY A 710 -56.53 -14.93 2.44
CA GLY A 710 -55.68 -16.15 2.52
C GLY A 710 -56.46 -17.48 2.75
N PRO A 711 -55.90 -18.55 3.41
CA PRO A 711 -54.51 -18.85 3.76
C PRO A 711 -54.05 -20.33 3.49
N TRP A 712 -52.74 -20.60 3.69
CA TRP A 712 -52.02 -21.90 3.87
C TRP A 712 -52.26 -23.13 2.98
N SER A 713 -51.21 -23.58 2.27
CA SER A 713 -50.81 -25.01 2.25
C SER A 713 -49.36 -25.22 1.79
N SER A 714 -48.62 -25.96 2.61
CA SER A 714 -47.32 -26.62 2.48
C SER A 714 -46.79 -26.97 1.08
N VAL A 715 -45.49 -26.74 0.85
CA VAL A 715 -44.66 -27.52 -0.08
C VAL A 715 -43.46 -28.09 0.68
N THR A 716 -43.45 -29.42 0.84
CA THR A 716 -42.35 -30.22 1.37
C THR A 716 -41.41 -30.60 0.23
N THR A 717 -40.11 -30.38 0.39
CA THR A 717 -39.08 -30.83 -0.56
C THR A 717 -38.50 -32.17 -0.09
N THR A 718 -38.62 -33.20 -0.93
CA THR A 718 -37.91 -34.48 -0.79
C THR A 718 -36.84 -34.60 -1.87
N ALA A 719 -35.65 -35.07 -1.46
CA ALA A 719 -34.49 -35.35 -2.31
C ALA A 719 -34.75 -36.47 -3.33
N PRO A 720 -34.07 -36.49 -4.49
CA PRO A 720 -34.19 -37.56 -5.47
C PRO A 720 -33.24 -38.72 -5.14
N ALA A 721 -33.79 -39.94 -5.11
CA ALA A 721 -33.06 -41.20 -5.05
C ALA A 721 -32.79 -41.75 -6.47
N ALA A 722 -31.67 -42.46 -6.58
CA ALA A 722 -31.16 -43.14 -7.76
C ALA A 722 -32.11 -44.19 -8.35
N THR A 723 -32.08 -44.32 -9.67
CA THR A 723 -32.70 -45.39 -10.45
C THR A 723 -31.84 -46.65 -10.45
N THR A 724 -32.40 -47.77 -9.99
CA THR A 724 -31.87 -49.12 -10.20
C THR A 724 -32.70 -49.84 -11.26
N ALA A 725 -32.02 -50.51 -12.21
CA ALA A 725 -32.60 -51.55 -13.05
C ALA A 725 -31.82 -52.86 -12.81
N LEU A 726 -32.57 -53.91 -12.44
CA LEU A 726 -32.25 -55.35 -12.29
C LEU A 726 -31.80 -55.96 -13.65
N ALA A 727 -31.05 -57.06 -13.84
CA ALA A 727 -30.50 -58.20 -13.06
C ALA A 727 -29.58 -59.04 -14.04
N PRO A 728 -29.25 -60.34 -13.83
CA PRO A 728 -28.40 -61.01 -12.80
C PRO A 728 -27.28 -61.92 -13.39
N GLY A 729 -26.34 -62.42 -12.56
CA GLY A 729 -25.56 -63.64 -12.90
C GLY A 729 -24.22 -63.87 -12.16
N LEU A 730 -24.30 -64.51 -10.98
CA LEU A 730 -23.40 -65.43 -10.23
C LEU A 730 -22.05 -65.92 -10.82
N PRO A 731 -21.14 -66.51 -10.00
CA PRO A 731 -21.11 -66.63 -8.54
C PRO A 731 -19.95 -65.89 -7.85
#